data_AF-G0TSI6-F1
#
_entry.id   AF-G0TSI6-F1
#
_cell.length_a   1.000
_cell.length_b   1.000
_cell.length_c   1.000
_cell.angle_alpha   90.00
_cell.angle_beta   90.00
_cell.angle_gamma   90.00
#
_symmetry.space_group_name_H-M   'P 1'
#
loop_
_entity.id
_entity.type
_entity.pdbx_description
1 polymer ?
#
loop_
_entity_poly.entity_id
_entity_poly.type
_entity_poly.pdbx_seq_one_letter_code
_entity_poly.pdbx_strand_id
1 'polypeptide(L)'
;MAKGKKKGPVNVFARLAKYQDAVSLPQEPVEESSAELGDTELTIIPPIPFVEVQLNLQFRCSVPIIEGDVLQVSLPGFKGKASVFTPQNFGDQGTVTSPQFLGYWSGEGMKREKKAPPKHTLLLKCIRRIELHQLVVLTIPPSVGLTSPNKLAANSSKIKIGGTVVHSLGGKLLKQVILSTTEIRKRPVEEEISDYRGFLTDIDQKGGLKEIEQHIAEELSVEELDNLWEAAHDRCPYPLGLQWHIAISAFHEYENSGPILKAIMEKAIECIKSHDNLCLQREIATNLGVKIGAVVAFQDMLYTLYGAMYPYLLSSVLLAVRLFTMEPIDIARTFLCEPPQLSVAQEIYSCFRIEDIDGLHRWGYTIAALLLITDNNEYITDNSLEFPDPPVLYFGLKELPQEELRLIREMEEGSSCIFPCFTTARPDVSWEDEEAFAVPDNAVLFEMHNVSEALEICDLSMYPYDAEWLLPLCSSFSVVSVKVYDDRNSLTHVVLESHGCLHGSAPNDLIPEEDKKVAKVVSKKLRLELKKMDYLVRYVANHTYLNVRLNERLRLSPQTLVRAQYVDHYFEIKRHSQALRSSALSQAKMTVEDGSVNWQVCTNPAQVTDPVEGVVKHAAWESMPRKFALLAEQSFLSRTRVKKVFELNGIVLNFTNYTCDYGGKGPRSMRRIVKKRVSHEAPLPALSEIIK
;
A
#
# COMPACT_ATOMS: atom_id res chain seq x y z
N MET A 1 25.60 37.23 5.98
CA MET A 1 25.62 36.02 5.14
C MET A 1 25.83 34.80 6.04
N ALA A 2 24.75 34.10 6.40
CA ALA A 2 24.81 32.92 7.25
C ALA A 2 25.28 31.70 6.43
N LYS A 3 26.28 31.00 6.92
CA LYS A 3 26.75 29.73 6.36
C LYS A 3 25.59 28.73 6.35
N GLY A 4 25.21 28.25 5.17
CA GLY A 4 24.14 27.27 5.00
C GLY A 4 24.34 26.06 5.91
N LYS A 5 23.35 25.77 6.76
CA LYS A 5 23.29 24.52 7.52
C LYS A 5 23.41 23.37 6.51
N LYS A 6 24.39 22.48 6.69
CA LYS A 6 24.45 21.22 5.94
C LYS A 6 23.12 20.51 6.17
N LYS A 7 22.35 20.25 5.11
CA LYS A 7 21.13 19.43 5.20
C LYS A 7 21.51 18.11 5.90
N GLY A 8 20.75 17.75 6.94
CA GLY A 8 20.94 16.48 7.63
C GLY A 8 20.84 15.30 6.65
N PRO A 9 21.32 14.10 7.04
CA PRO A 9 21.14 12.91 6.22
C PRO A 9 19.64 12.68 5.96
N VAL A 10 19.28 12.43 4.70
CA VAL A 10 17.89 12.08 4.32
C VAL A 10 17.56 10.73 4.96
N ASN A 11 16.54 10.70 5.80
CA ASN A 11 16.01 9.45 6.33
C ASN A 11 15.19 8.76 5.22
N VAL A 12 15.78 7.73 4.60
CA VAL A 12 15.13 6.95 3.53
C VAL A 12 14.00 6.05 4.03
N PHE A 13 13.86 5.91 5.35
CA PHE A 13 12.82 5.13 6.02
C PHE A 13 11.77 6.02 6.70
N ALA A 14 11.70 7.31 6.36
CA ALA A 14 10.69 8.21 6.91
C ALA A 14 9.29 7.73 6.50
N ARG A 15 8.40 7.60 7.48
CA ARG A 15 6.98 7.29 7.30
C ARG A 15 6.14 8.56 7.22
N LEU A 16 4.95 8.46 6.64
CA LEU A 16 3.94 9.50 6.78
C LEU A 16 3.19 9.35 8.10
N ALA A 17 3.02 8.11 8.56
CA ALA A 17 2.49 7.82 9.88
C ALA A 17 3.41 8.43 10.96
N LYS A 18 2.80 9.15 11.91
CA LYS A 18 3.54 9.86 12.96
C LYS A 18 3.43 9.20 14.33
N TYR A 19 2.34 8.48 14.58
CA TYR A 19 1.99 8.02 15.92
C TYR A 19 2.43 6.59 16.21
N GLN A 20 2.77 5.81 15.18
CA GLN A 20 3.33 4.46 15.33
C GLN A 20 4.85 4.42 15.60
N ASP A 21 5.57 5.53 15.51
CA ASP A 21 7.05 5.57 15.55
C ASP A 21 7.65 5.76 16.96
N ALA A 22 6.82 5.82 18.01
CA ALA A 22 7.27 6.12 19.37
C ALA A 22 7.62 4.85 20.17
N VAL A 23 8.77 4.26 19.88
CA VAL A 23 9.40 3.30 20.79
C VAL A 23 10.89 3.63 20.86
N SER A 24 11.28 4.45 21.85
CA SER A 24 12.64 4.43 22.36
C SER A 24 12.64 3.53 23.59
N LEU A 25 13.02 2.26 23.42
CA LEU A 25 13.26 1.37 24.55
C LEU A 25 14.32 1.98 25.48
N PRO A 26 14.20 1.81 26.81
CA PRO A 26 15.27 2.13 27.73
C PRO A 26 16.54 1.41 27.28
N GLN A 27 17.66 2.15 27.16
CA GLN A 27 18.96 1.55 26.89
C GLN A 27 19.31 0.64 28.07
N GLU A 28 19.20 -0.68 27.88
CA GLU A 28 19.81 -1.63 28.81
C GLU A 28 21.32 -1.32 28.88
N PRO A 29 21.93 -1.22 30.07
CA PRO A 29 23.37 -1.12 30.20
C PRO A 29 23.97 -2.47 29.80
N VAL A 30 24.56 -2.55 28.61
CA VAL A 30 25.14 -3.80 28.08
C VAL A 30 26.61 -3.57 27.70
N GLU A 31 27.45 -4.55 28.04
CA GLU A 31 28.87 -4.58 27.69
C GLU A 31 29.06 -4.51 26.17
N GLU A 32 29.72 -3.46 25.69
CA GLU A 32 30.07 -3.33 24.27
C GLU A 32 31.02 -4.45 23.85
N SER A 33 30.64 -5.21 22.83
CA SER A 33 31.46 -6.27 22.24
C SER A 33 31.64 -6.08 20.74
N SER A 34 32.61 -6.80 20.18
CA SER A 34 32.85 -6.82 18.73
C SER A 34 31.66 -7.52 18.04
N ALA A 35 30.93 -6.78 17.22
CA ALA A 35 29.81 -7.32 16.46
C ALA A 35 30.30 -7.93 15.15
N GLU A 36 30.20 -9.25 15.07
CA GLU A 36 30.63 -10.10 13.96
C GLU A 36 29.41 -10.84 13.41
N LEU A 37 29.40 -11.09 12.10
CA LEU A 37 28.42 -11.97 11.51
C LEU A 37 28.98 -13.39 11.37
N GLY A 38 28.13 -14.38 11.53
CA GLY A 38 28.41 -15.79 11.26
C GLY A 38 27.49 -16.30 10.17
N ASP A 39 27.82 -17.47 9.60
CA ASP A 39 26.93 -18.23 8.73
C ASP A 39 26.30 -17.39 7.58
N THR A 40 27.09 -16.46 7.03
CA THR A 40 26.62 -15.49 6.03
C THR A 40 26.54 -16.12 4.64
N GLU A 41 25.33 -16.23 4.09
CA GLU A 41 25.08 -16.77 2.75
C GLU A 41 24.18 -15.82 1.93
N LEU A 42 24.45 -15.73 0.62
CA LEU A 42 23.58 -15.07 -0.34
C LEU A 42 23.24 -16.01 -1.50
N THR A 43 21.95 -16.27 -1.69
CA THR A 43 21.43 -17.08 -2.79
C THR A 43 20.63 -16.19 -3.73
N ILE A 44 20.85 -16.36 -5.04
CA ILE A 44 20.24 -15.51 -6.08
C ILE A 44 19.37 -16.38 -6.97
N ILE A 45 18.08 -16.08 -7.04
CA ILE A 45 17.10 -16.91 -7.74
C ILE A 45 16.28 -16.04 -8.71
N PRO A 46 16.29 -16.35 -10.02
CA PRO A 46 17.16 -17.31 -10.69
C PRO A 46 18.59 -16.76 -10.87
N PRO A 47 19.63 -17.60 -10.95
CA PRO A 47 21.02 -17.17 -11.18
C PRO A 47 21.29 -16.90 -12.67
N ILE A 48 20.45 -16.07 -13.29
CA ILE A 48 20.49 -15.71 -14.70
C ILE A 48 20.87 -14.22 -14.78
N PRO A 49 21.69 -13.77 -15.76
CA PRO A 49 22.04 -12.35 -15.88
C PRO A 49 20.90 -11.52 -16.49
N PHE A 50 20.82 -10.23 -16.11
CA PHE A 50 19.88 -9.25 -16.65
C PHE A 50 18.39 -9.62 -16.49
N VAL A 51 18.06 -10.42 -15.48
CA VAL A 51 16.67 -10.71 -15.10
C VAL A 51 16.39 -10.18 -13.71
N GLU A 52 15.12 -9.94 -13.43
CA GLU A 52 14.69 -9.72 -12.05
C GLU A 52 14.94 -10.97 -11.22
N VAL A 53 15.45 -10.77 -10.00
CA VAL A 53 15.84 -11.84 -9.09
C VAL A 53 15.28 -11.62 -7.70
N GLN A 54 14.98 -12.72 -7.06
CA GLN A 54 14.87 -12.85 -5.63
C GLN A 54 16.28 -13.01 -5.03
N LEU A 55 16.52 -12.36 -3.89
CA LEU A 55 17.75 -12.53 -3.11
C LEU A 55 17.41 -13.12 -1.75
N ASN A 56 18.04 -14.23 -1.38
CA ASN A 56 17.93 -14.80 -0.05
C ASN A 56 19.23 -14.53 0.70
N LEU A 57 19.15 -13.77 1.78
CA LEU A 57 20.25 -13.42 2.66
C LEU A 57 20.10 -14.19 3.98
N GLN A 58 21.13 -14.92 4.36
CA GLN A 58 21.20 -15.64 5.63
C GLN A 58 22.39 -15.14 6.44
N PHE A 59 22.23 -14.99 7.76
CA PHE A 59 23.32 -14.68 8.69
C PHE A 59 22.97 -14.96 10.16
N ARG A 60 23.99 -14.99 11.02
CA ARG A 60 23.88 -14.87 12.48
C ARG A 60 24.68 -13.66 12.95
N CYS A 61 24.30 -13.04 14.07
CA CYS A 61 25.05 -11.93 14.66
C CYS A 61 25.58 -12.33 16.05
N SER A 62 26.80 -11.94 16.39
CA SER A 62 27.39 -12.19 17.73
C SER A 62 26.80 -11.32 18.84
N VAL A 63 26.05 -10.29 18.46
CA VAL A 63 25.36 -9.36 19.36
C VAL A 63 23.89 -9.27 18.96
N PRO A 64 22.98 -8.90 19.89
CA PRO A 64 21.60 -8.61 19.53
C PRO A 64 21.52 -7.43 18.56
N ILE A 65 20.58 -7.50 17.62
CA ILE A 65 20.24 -6.39 16.72
C ILE A 65 18.92 -5.82 17.22
N ILE A 66 18.93 -4.55 17.60
CA ILE A 66 17.76 -3.88 18.18
C ILE A 66 17.10 -2.93 17.19
N GLU A 67 15.91 -2.47 17.54
CA GLU A 67 15.14 -1.53 16.72
C GLU A 67 15.94 -0.26 16.42
N GLY A 68 15.92 0.15 15.15
CA GLY A 68 16.71 1.30 14.67
C GLY A 68 18.11 0.97 14.16
N ASP A 69 18.68 -0.20 14.51
CA ASP A 69 19.95 -0.66 13.92
C ASP A 69 19.83 -0.82 12.40
N VAL A 70 20.91 -0.57 11.67
CA VAL A 70 20.90 -0.60 10.20
C VAL A 70 22.03 -1.47 9.66
N LEU A 71 21.67 -2.57 9.01
CA LEU A 71 22.59 -3.37 8.21
C LEU A 71 22.67 -2.81 6.79
N GLN A 72 23.87 -2.89 6.22
CA GLN A 72 24.23 -2.42 4.90
C GLN A 72 24.82 -3.57 4.09
N VAL A 73 24.14 -3.99 3.03
CA VAL A 73 24.60 -5.02 2.09
C VAL A 73 25.02 -4.39 0.77
N SER A 74 26.27 -4.56 0.40
CA SER A 74 26.86 -4.10 -0.86
C SER A 74 26.63 -5.14 -1.95
N LEU A 75 25.81 -4.80 -2.95
CA LEU A 75 25.43 -5.66 -4.08
C LEU A 75 25.87 -5.01 -5.41
N PRO A 76 27.17 -4.93 -5.70
CA PRO A 76 27.66 -4.21 -6.86
C PRO A 76 27.22 -4.85 -8.18
N GLY A 77 26.65 -4.04 -9.07
CA GLY A 77 26.25 -4.45 -10.42
C GLY A 77 24.79 -4.88 -10.54
N PHE A 78 24.08 -5.04 -9.42
CA PHE A 78 22.63 -5.18 -9.41
C PHE A 78 21.99 -3.84 -9.79
N LYS A 79 20.87 -3.92 -10.51
CA LYS A 79 20.11 -2.77 -10.99
C LYS A 79 18.72 -2.75 -10.40
N GLY A 80 18.06 -1.60 -10.43
CA GLY A 80 16.68 -1.43 -9.97
C GLY A 80 16.41 0.02 -9.63
N LYS A 81 15.13 0.41 -9.56
CA LYS A 81 14.74 1.73 -9.06
C LYS A 81 14.90 1.77 -7.54
N ALA A 82 15.25 2.92 -6.99
CA ALA A 82 15.29 3.06 -5.54
C ALA A 82 13.89 2.80 -4.96
N SER A 83 13.80 1.97 -3.92
CA SER A 83 12.53 1.54 -3.35
C SER A 83 12.70 1.14 -1.89
N VAL A 84 11.68 1.48 -1.09
CA VAL A 84 11.47 0.93 0.25
C VAL A 84 10.63 -0.34 0.09
N PHE A 85 10.92 -1.37 0.88
CA PHE A 85 10.20 -2.64 0.81
C PHE A 85 10.31 -3.44 2.11
N THR A 86 9.53 -4.51 2.20
CA THR A 86 9.45 -5.46 3.29
C THR A 86 10.16 -6.74 2.88
N PRO A 87 11.36 -7.03 3.42
CA PRO A 87 11.97 -8.35 3.32
C PRO A 87 11.09 -9.38 4.01
N GLN A 88 11.09 -10.60 3.49
CA GLN A 88 10.35 -11.70 4.08
C GLN A 88 11.23 -12.51 5.00
N ASN A 89 10.69 -12.93 6.13
CA ASN A 89 11.43 -13.68 7.12
C ASN A 89 10.94 -15.12 7.17
N PHE A 90 11.87 -16.06 7.06
CA PHE A 90 11.57 -17.47 7.27
C PHE A 90 12.15 -17.92 8.61
N GLY A 91 11.32 -18.55 9.43
CA GLY A 91 11.77 -19.24 10.64
C GLY A 91 12.49 -20.56 10.30
N ASP A 92 13.05 -21.20 11.32
CA ASP A 92 13.85 -22.45 11.19
C ASP A 92 13.09 -23.62 10.52
N GLN A 93 11.76 -23.55 10.44
CA GLN A 93 10.90 -24.55 9.78
C GLN A 93 10.34 -24.08 8.42
N GLY A 94 10.85 -22.98 7.86
CA GLY A 94 10.36 -22.43 6.59
C GLY A 94 9.01 -21.70 6.68
N THR A 95 8.54 -21.42 7.90
CA THR A 95 7.30 -20.65 8.13
C THR A 95 7.59 -19.15 8.06
N VAL A 96 6.71 -18.40 7.39
CA VAL A 96 6.83 -16.93 7.33
C VAL A 96 6.56 -16.36 8.72
N THR A 97 7.51 -15.58 9.23
CA THR A 97 7.41 -14.89 10.51
C THR A 97 7.13 -13.40 10.29
N SER A 98 6.73 -12.70 11.35
CA SER A 98 6.54 -11.26 11.30
C SER A 98 7.80 -10.56 10.77
N PRO A 99 7.65 -9.46 10.01
CA PRO A 99 8.80 -8.73 9.48
C PRO A 99 9.67 -8.21 10.63
N GLN A 100 10.99 -8.35 10.46
CA GLN A 100 12.02 -7.95 11.41
C GLN A 100 12.83 -6.78 10.88
N PHE A 101 12.79 -6.55 9.57
CA PHE A 101 13.50 -5.48 8.90
C PHE A 101 12.58 -4.69 7.98
N LEU A 102 12.87 -3.41 7.83
CA LEU A 102 12.44 -2.56 6.73
C LEU A 102 13.61 -2.40 5.76
N GLY A 103 13.40 -2.79 4.50
CA GLY A 103 14.39 -2.78 3.44
C GLY A 103 14.37 -1.49 2.63
N TYR A 104 15.54 -1.03 2.18
CA TYR A 104 15.65 0.02 1.19
C TYR A 104 16.74 -0.31 0.18
N TRP A 105 16.39 -0.30 -1.10
CA TRP A 105 17.35 -0.37 -2.19
C TRP A 105 17.70 1.02 -2.69
N SER A 106 19.01 1.31 -2.80
CA SER A 106 19.51 2.62 -3.20
C SER A 106 19.25 3.00 -4.66
N GLY A 107 18.95 2.03 -5.52
CA GLY A 107 18.69 2.24 -6.94
C GLY A 107 19.90 2.66 -7.80
N GLU A 108 19.69 2.67 -9.11
CA GLU A 108 20.52 3.40 -10.08
C GLU A 108 19.99 4.85 -10.16
N GLY A 109 20.58 5.84 -9.48
CA GLY A 109 20.02 7.20 -9.60
C GLY A 109 20.60 8.35 -8.79
N MET A 110 21.33 8.14 -7.70
CA MET A 110 22.00 9.27 -7.06
C MET A 110 23.23 9.70 -7.89
N LYS A 111 23.02 10.66 -8.80
CA LYS A 111 24.11 11.51 -9.32
C LYS A 111 24.81 12.13 -8.11
N ARG A 112 26.01 11.65 -7.76
CA ARG A 112 26.88 12.29 -6.79
C ARG A 112 28.11 12.86 -7.47
N GLU A 113 28.62 13.90 -6.83
CA GLU A 113 29.90 14.55 -7.09
C GLU A 113 31.01 13.54 -7.42
N LYS A 114 31.91 13.94 -8.32
CA LYS A 114 32.81 13.17 -9.20
C LYS A 114 33.72 12.07 -8.60
N LYS A 115 33.58 11.61 -7.34
CA LYS A 115 34.56 10.71 -6.69
C LYS A 115 34.04 9.52 -5.87
N ALA A 116 32.75 9.17 -5.89
CA ALA A 116 32.27 7.95 -5.22
C ALA A 116 31.56 7.00 -6.21
N PRO A 117 31.84 5.68 -6.20
CA PRO A 117 31.02 4.74 -6.94
C PRO A 117 29.57 4.79 -6.44
N PRO A 118 28.56 4.61 -7.31
CA PRO A 118 27.18 4.46 -6.86
C PRO A 118 27.15 3.27 -5.92
N LYS A 119 26.83 3.51 -4.65
CA LYS A 119 26.71 2.43 -3.67
C LYS A 119 25.42 1.69 -3.99
N HIS A 120 25.50 0.69 -4.88
CA HIS A 120 24.48 -0.35 -5.07
C HIS A 120 24.35 -1.09 -3.74
N THR A 121 23.48 -0.57 -2.90
CA THR A 121 23.42 -0.91 -1.49
C THR A 121 21.99 -1.14 -1.10
N LEU A 122 21.81 -2.27 -0.45
CA LEU A 122 20.63 -2.57 0.31
C LEU A 122 20.86 -2.14 1.77
N LEU A 123 19.92 -1.39 2.31
CA LEU A 123 19.83 -1.07 3.73
C LEU A 123 18.72 -1.91 4.35
N LEU A 124 18.96 -2.44 5.53
CA LEU A 124 17.98 -3.21 6.32
C LEU A 124 17.93 -2.56 7.71
N LYS A 125 16.88 -1.78 7.97
CA LYS A 125 16.62 -1.18 9.29
C LYS A 125 15.88 -2.21 10.13
N CYS A 126 16.42 -2.57 11.27
CA CYS A 126 15.77 -3.46 12.22
C CYS A 126 14.52 -2.76 12.80
N ILE A 127 13.38 -3.44 12.77
CA ILE A 127 12.09 -2.98 13.33
C ILE A 127 11.56 -3.91 14.43
N ARG A 128 12.30 -4.98 14.72
CA ARG A 128 12.00 -5.90 15.82
C ARG A 128 13.28 -6.54 16.31
N ARG A 129 13.48 -6.57 17.63
CA ARG A 129 14.66 -7.17 18.26
C ARG A 129 14.95 -8.59 17.75
N ILE A 130 16.22 -8.83 17.45
CA ILE A 130 16.79 -10.13 17.06
C ILE A 130 17.82 -10.51 18.11
N GLU A 131 17.68 -11.71 18.66
CA GLU A 131 18.58 -12.19 19.71
C GLU A 131 19.93 -12.61 19.14
N LEU A 132 20.96 -12.55 19.99
CA LEU A 132 22.30 -13.00 19.65
C LEU A 132 22.31 -14.45 19.16
N HIS A 133 23.11 -14.72 18.13
CA HIS A 133 23.24 -16.02 17.45
C HIS A 133 21.96 -16.60 16.83
N GLN A 134 20.86 -15.85 16.82
CA GLN A 134 19.66 -16.23 16.07
C GLN A 134 19.98 -16.28 14.57
N LEU A 135 19.58 -17.38 13.90
CA LEU A 135 19.67 -17.47 12.45
C LEU A 135 18.60 -16.56 11.83
N VAL A 136 19.03 -15.65 10.98
CA VAL A 136 18.16 -14.75 10.24
C VAL A 136 18.19 -15.17 8.78
N VAL A 137 17.02 -15.47 8.21
CA VAL A 137 16.84 -15.76 6.78
C VAL A 137 15.87 -14.75 6.19
N LEU A 138 16.39 -13.84 5.38
CA LEU A 138 15.65 -12.76 4.73
C LEU A 138 15.53 -13.02 3.23
N THR A 139 14.34 -12.89 2.68
CA THR A 139 14.09 -12.93 1.25
C THR A 139 13.67 -11.57 0.75
N ILE A 140 14.41 -11.05 -0.22
CA ILE A 140 14.08 -9.83 -0.96
C ILE A 140 13.22 -10.25 -2.15
N PRO A 141 11.94 -9.83 -2.20
CA PRO A 141 11.01 -10.27 -3.23
C PRO A 141 11.46 -9.90 -4.65
N PRO A 142 11.13 -10.70 -5.67
CA PRO A 142 11.34 -10.33 -7.06
C PRO A 142 10.52 -9.08 -7.46
N SER A 143 9.38 -8.83 -6.80
CA SER A 143 8.53 -7.65 -7.00
C SER A 143 9.27 -6.32 -6.78
N VAL A 144 10.33 -6.29 -5.95
CA VAL A 144 11.20 -5.11 -5.78
C VAL A 144 11.86 -4.68 -7.11
N GLY A 145 11.99 -5.60 -8.06
CA GLY A 145 12.52 -5.33 -9.39
C GLY A 145 14.05 -5.25 -9.45
N LEU A 146 14.73 -5.93 -8.51
CA LEU A 146 16.18 -6.04 -8.53
C LEU A 146 16.63 -6.92 -9.69
N THR A 147 17.41 -6.36 -10.60
CA THR A 147 17.93 -7.07 -11.76
C THR A 147 19.38 -7.49 -11.51
N SER A 148 19.70 -8.74 -11.85
CA SER A 148 21.04 -9.31 -11.71
C SER A 148 22.09 -8.68 -12.64
N PRO A 149 23.38 -8.64 -12.23
CA PRO A 149 24.48 -8.18 -13.08
C PRO A 149 24.78 -9.13 -14.26
N ASN A 150 25.61 -8.67 -15.20
CA ASN A 150 26.09 -9.49 -16.33
C ASN A 150 26.89 -10.73 -15.89
N LYS A 151 27.71 -10.57 -14.84
CA LYS A 151 28.54 -11.64 -14.31
C LYS A 151 28.76 -11.45 -12.80
N LEU A 152 28.55 -12.51 -12.03
CA LEU A 152 28.87 -12.57 -10.61
C LEU A 152 29.45 -13.94 -10.29
N ALA A 153 30.70 -13.99 -9.81
CA ALA A 153 31.33 -15.23 -9.40
C ALA A 153 30.72 -15.75 -8.08
N ALA A 154 30.59 -17.06 -7.95
CA ALA A 154 30.38 -17.70 -6.65
C ALA A 154 31.50 -17.24 -5.70
N ASN A 155 31.15 -16.88 -4.45
CA ASN A 155 32.08 -16.33 -3.45
C ASN A 155 32.75 -14.99 -3.83
N SER A 156 32.02 -14.10 -4.52
CA SER A 156 32.51 -12.76 -4.85
C SER A 156 32.90 -11.95 -3.61
N SER A 157 34.20 -11.64 -3.46
CA SER A 157 34.74 -10.80 -2.37
C SER A 157 34.23 -9.34 -2.38
N LYS A 158 33.49 -8.96 -3.41
CA LYS A 158 32.86 -7.65 -3.55
C LYS A 158 31.50 -7.56 -2.85
N ILE A 159 30.87 -8.70 -2.54
CA ILE A 159 29.62 -8.76 -1.78
C ILE A 159 29.99 -8.69 -0.30
N LYS A 160 29.49 -7.67 0.38
CA LYS A 160 29.84 -7.40 1.77
C LYS A 160 28.63 -6.96 2.56
N ILE A 161 28.56 -7.39 3.80
CA ILE A 161 27.61 -6.89 4.79
C ILE A 161 28.38 -6.14 5.88
N GLY A 162 27.82 -5.05 6.34
CA GLY A 162 28.31 -4.23 7.45
C GLY A 162 27.14 -3.45 8.02
N GLY A 163 27.33 -2.49 8.91
CA GLY A 163 26.19 -1.77 9.47
C GLY A 163 26.53 -0.90 10.67
N THR A 164 25.51 -0.22 11.16
CA THR A 164 25.51 0.51 12.43
C THR A 164 24.66 -0.29 13.40
N VAL A 165 25.26 -0.70 14.53
CA VAL A 165 24.61 -1.52 15.56
C VAL A 165 24.90 -0.86 16.90
N VAL A 166 23.87 -0.40 17.60
CA VAL A 166 24.01 0.41 18.82
C VAL A 166 24.84 -0.31 19.90
N HIS A 167 24.66 -1.62 20.05
CA HIS A 167 25.34 -2.43 21.07
C HIS A 167 26.75 -2.91 20.69
N SER A 168 27.27 -2.48 19.55
CA SER A 168 28.60 -2.86 19.09
C SER A 168 29.65 -1.82 19.47
N LEU A 169 30.90 -2.27 19.67
CA LEU A 169 32.01 -1.38 20.01
C LEU A 169 32.18 -0.28 18.94
N GLY A 170 31.97 0.98 19.34
CA GLY A 170 31.99 2.13 18.42
C GLY A 170 30.80 2.20 17.45
N GLY A 171 29.71 1.49 17.73
CA GLY A 171 28.45 1.51 17.00
C GLY A 171 28.49 0.90 15.61
N LYS A 172 29.48 0.05 15.29
CA LYS A 172 29.68 -0.51 13.95
C LYS A 172 29.81 -2.03 13.96
N LEU A 173 29.10 -2.65 13.01
CA LEU A 173 29.29 -4.04 12.64
C LEU A 173 30.57 -4.19 11.80
N LEU A 174 31.40 -5.19 12.12
CA LEU A 174 32.57 -5.53 11.32
C LEU A 174 32.13 -5.95 9.91
N LYS A 175 32.82 -5.41 8.90
CA LYS A 175 32.51 -5.72 7.50
C LYS A 175 32.89 -7.15 7.17
N GLN A 176 31.90 -7.93 6.76
CA GLN A 176 32.06 -9.33 6.40
C GLN A 176 31.79 -9.56 4.92
N VAL A 177 32.60 -10.42 4.31
CA VAL A 177 32.36 -10.89 2.94
C VAL A 177 31.28 -11.96 2.99
N ILE A 178 30.24 -11.79 2.17
CA ILE A 178 29.18 -12.79 2.05
C ILE A 178 29.56 -13.79 0.97
N LEU A 179 29.46 -15.08 1.28
CA LEU A 179 29.67 -16.14 0.31
C LEU A 179 28.41 -16.32 -0.53
N SER A 180 28.51 -16.00 -1.83
CA SER A 180 27.44 -16.28 -2.79
C SER A 180 27.52 -17.75 -3.21
N THR A 181 26.46 -18.53 -2.97
CA THR A 181 26.38 -19.94 -3.37
C THR A 181 25.98 -20.14 -4.83
N THR A 182 25.63 -19.06 -5.53
CA THR A 182 25.25 -19.07 -6.94
C THR A 182 26.24 -18.27 -7.81
N GLU A 183 26.54 -18.78 -9.01
CA GLU A 183 27.28 -18.08 -10.05
C GLU A 183 26.32 -17.52 -11.10
N ILE A 184 26.39 -16.22 -11.38
CA ILE A 184 25.65 -15.60 -12.48
C ILE A 184 26.58 -15.50 -13.68
N ARG A 185 26.23 -16.21 -14.74
CA ARG A 185 26.89 -16.14 -16.04
C ARG A 185 25.87 -16.30 -17.16
N LYS A 186 26.19 -15.73 -18.32
CA LYS A 186 25.38 -15.89 -19.54
C LYS A 186 25.33 -17.38 -19.94
N ARG A 187 24.13 -17.86 -20.26
CA ARG A 187 23.84 -19.24 -20.66
C ARG A 187 22.95 -19.25 -21.91
N PRO A 188 22.83 -20.38 -22.63
CA PRO A 188 21.83 -20.56 -23.68
C PRO A 188 20.40 -20.34 -23.14
N VAL A 189 19.51 -19.81 -23.99
CA VAL A 189 18.12 -19.51 -23.60
C VAL A 189 17.36 -20.79 -23.21
N GLU A 190 17.69 -21.92 -23.84
CA GLU A 190 17.10 -23.22 -23.52
C GLU A 190 17.41 -23.68 -22.09
N GLU A 191 18.65 -23.44 -21.62
CA GLU A 191 19.04 -23.70 -20.23
C GLU A 191 18.30 -22.75 -19.27
N GLU A 192 18.18 -21.47 -19.63
CA GLU A 192 17.41 -20.50 -18.84
C GLU A 192 15.95 -20.93 -18.68
N ILE A 193 15.30 -21.38 -19.76
CA ILE A 193 13.92 -21.91 -19.75
C ILE A 193 13.80 -23.13 -18.84
N SER A 194 14.77 -24.06 -18.91
CA SER A 194 14.79 -25.25 -18.06
C SER A 194 14.91 -24.89 -16.57
N ASP A 195 15.77 -23.92 -16.24
CA ASP A 195 15.93 -23.41 -14.88
C ASP A 195 14.61 -22.82 -14.36
N TYR A 196 13.96 -21.94 -15.14
CA TYR A 196 12.66 -21.35 -14.75
C TYR A 196 11.58 -22.40 -14.50
N ARG A 197 11.48 -23.43 -15.36
CA ARG A 197 10.54 -24.54 -15.15
C ARG A 197 10.86 -25.31 -13.87
N GLY A 198 12.14 -25.58 -13.61
CA GLY A 198 12.59 -26.22 -12.37
C GLY A 198 12.22 -25.40 -11.13
N PHE A 199 12.41 -24.08 -11.18
CA PHE A 199 12.02 -23.19 -10.08
C PHE A 199 10.52 -23.12 -9.86
N LEU A 200 9.71 -23.11 -10.93
CA LEU A 200 8.24 -23.20 -10.81
C LEU A 200 7.84 -24.50 -10.11
N THR A 201 8.39 -25.65 -10.55
CA THR A 201 8.11 -26.94 -9.92
C THR A 201 8.52 -26.97 -8.44
N ASP A 202 9.67 -26.39 -8.07
CA ASP A 202 10.12 -26.28 -6.68
C ASP A 202 9.18 -25.40 -5.84
N ILE A 203 8.70 -24.28 -6.38
CA ILE A 203 7.71 -23.41 -5.74
C ILE A 203 6.37 -24.10 -5.56
N ASP A 204 5.91 -24.84 -6.57
CA ASP A 204 4.65 -25.58 -6.50
C ASP A 204 4.71 -26.64 -5.41
N GLN A 205 5.85 -27.36 -5.31
CA GLN A 205 6.07 -28.39 -4.29
C GLN A 205 6.20 -27.80 -2.87
N LYS A 206 6.99 -26.73 -2.70
CA LYS A 206 7.18 -26.07 -1.39
C LYS A 206 5.93 -25.33 -0.90
N GLY A 207 5.16 -24.77 -1.83
CA GLY A 207 3.91 -24.08 -1.56
C GLY A 207 2.71 -25.01 -1.41
N GLY A 208 2.83 -26.26 -1.85
CA GLY A 208 1.69 -27.19 -1.91
C GLY A 208 0.60 -26.73 -2.88
N LEU A 209 0.98 -26.07 -3.98
CA LEU A 209 0.03 -25.53 -4.96
C LEU A 209 -0.62 -26.67 -5.73
N LYS A 210 -1.96 -26.73 -5.74
CA LYS A 210 -2.69 -27.68 -6.59
C LYS A 210 -2.84 -27.08 -7.99
N GLU A 211 -3.32 -27.88 -8.92
CA GLU A 211 -3.47 -27.47 -10.32
C GLU A 211 -4.30 -26.18 -10.45
N ILE A 212 -5.38 -26.03 -9.69
CA ILE A 212 -6.23 -24.83 -9.76
C ILE A 212 -5.43 -23.57 -9.37
N GLU A 213 -4.63 -23.61 -8.30
CA GLU A 213 -3.81 -22.48 -7.87
C GLU A 213 -2.68 -22.18 -8.87
N GLN A 214 -2.11 -23.20 -9.51
CA GLN A 214 -1.12 -23.04 -10.59
C GLN A 214 -1.76 -22.33 -11.79
N HIS A 215 -2.94 -22.76 -12.23
CA HIS A 215 -3.64 -22.10 -13.34
C HIS A 215 -3.93 -20.63 -13.02
N ILE A 216 -4.39 -20.33 -11.80
CA ILE A 216 -4.59 -18.94 -11.34
C ILE A 216 -3.29 -18.14 -11.44
N ALA A 217 -2.15 -18.73 -11.06
CA ALA A 217 -0.85 -18.07 -11.13
C ALA A 217 -0.41 -17.77 -12.58
N GLU A 218 -0.88 -18.56 -13.54
CA GLU A 218 -0.53 -18.47 -14.96
C GLU A 218 -1.40 -17.47 -15.77
N GLU A 219 -2.48 -16.95 -15.20
CA GLU A 219 -3.47 -16.12 -15.91
C GLU A 219 -3.00 -14.70 -16.28
N LEU A 220 -1.97 -14.18 -15.60
CA LEU A 220 -1.53 -12.79 -15.77
C LEU A 220 -0.48 -12.61 -16.85
N SER A 221 -0.67 -11.56 -17.65
CA SER A 221 0.33 -11.05 -18.58
C SER A 221 1.38 -10.17 -17.88
N VAL A 222 2.49 -9.91 -18.57
CA VAL A 222 3.55 -8.99 -18.10
C VAL A 222 2.96 -7.60 -17.84
N GLU A 223 2.12 -7.12 -18.76
CA GLU A 223 1.54 -5.77 -18.69
C GLU A 223 0.56 -5.61 -17.52
N GLU A 224 -0.25 -6.63 -17.23
CA GLU A 224 -1.15 -6.63 -16.07
C GLU A 224 -0.34 -6.60 -14.76
N LEU A 225 0.69 -7.44 -14.65
CA LEU A 225 1.54 -7.49 -13.47
C LEU A 225 2.28 -6.17 -13.23
N ASP A 226 2.82 -5.57 -14.28
CA ASP A 226 3.47 -4.26 -14.22
C ASP A 226 2.48 -3.15 -13.80
N ASN A 227 1.24 -3.19 -14.29
CA ASN A 227 0.22 -2.21 -13.91
C ASN A 227 -0.16 -2.31 -12.43
N LEU A 228 -0.33 -3.54 -11.91
CA LEU A 228 -0.61 -3.77 -10.49
C LEU A 228 0.51 -3.23 -9.59
N TRP A 229 1.77 -3.39 -10.00
CA TRP A 229 2.92 -2.86 -9.26
C TRP A 229 2.91 -1.34 -9.20
N GLU A 230 2.68 -0.68 -10.33
CA GLU A 230 2.59 0.79 -10.36
C GLU A 230 1.37 1.28 -9.56
N ALA A 231 0.22 0.61 -9.66
CA ALA A 231 -0.98 0.93 -8.88
C ALA A 231 -0.80 0.76 -7.36
N ALA A 232 0.05 -0.17 -6.92
CA ALA A 232 0.39 -0.35 -5.51
C ALA A 232 1.23 0.83 -4.95
N HIS A 233 1.97 1.54 -5.82
CA HIS A 233 2.74 2.73 -5.46
C HIS A 233 1.92 4.02 -5.61
N ASP A 234 1.04 4.06 -6.61
CA ASP A 234 0.23 5.23 -6.93
C ASP A 234 -0.64 5.63 -5.74
N ARG A 235 -0.56 6.89 -5.36
CA ARG A 235 -1.33 7.49 -4.26
C ARG A 235 -1.79 8.88 -4.69
N CYS A 236 -2.90 9.35 -4.12
CA CYS A 236 -3.35 10.72 -4.34
C CYS A 236 -2.28 11.68 -3.80
N PRO A 237 -1.69 12.54 -4.64
CA PRO A 237 -0.64 13.45 -4.21
C PRO A 237 -1.18 14.67 -3.45
N TYR A 238 -2.49 14.79 -3.29
CA TYR A 238 -3.17 15.93 -2.68
C TYR A 238 -3.97 15.50 -1.47
N PRO A 239 -3.96 16.28 -0.39
CA PRO A 239 -4.99 16.17 0.63
C PRO A 239 -6.32 16.55 -0.01
N LEU A 240 -7.36 15.77 0.26
CA LEU A 240 -8.73 16.12 -0.10
C LEU A 240 -9.37 17.02 0.96
N GLY A 241 -8.83 17.03 2.18
CA GLY A 241 -9.48 17.66 3.34
C GLY A 241 -10.70 16.86 3.79
N LEU A 242 -11.25 17.14 4.98
CA LEU A 242 -12.34 16.34 5.57
C LEU A 242 -13.47 16.11 4.55
N GLN A 243 -13.81 14.85 4.33
CA GLN A 243 -14.93 14.49 3.48
C GLN A 243 -16.22 14.46 4.29
N TRP A 244 -17.27 15.07 3.74
CA TRP A 244 -18.61 15.02 4.31
C TRP A 244 -19.38 13.84 3.75
N HIS A 245 -19.63 12.84 4.58
CA HIS A 245 -20.31 11.61 4.19
C HIS A 245 -21.82 11.77 4.25
N ILE A 246 -22.53 11.14 3.31
CA ILE A 246 -24.00 11.10 3.33
C ILE A 246 -24.43 9.89 4.15
N ALA A 247 -25.25 10.11 5.16
CA ALA A 247 -25.78 9.06 6.03
C ALA A 247 -27.27 9.28 6.29
N ILE A 248 -28.02 8.20 6.56
CA ILE A 248 -29.42 8.29 7.01
C ILE A 248 -29.56 8.14 8.52
N SER A 249 -28.50 7.67 9.18
CA SER A 249 -28.37 7.63 10.62
C SER A 249 -26.89 7.75 10.98
N ALA A 250 -26.58 8.46 12.06
CA ALA A 250 -25.22 8.60 12.58
C ALA A 250 -24.90 7.52 13.62
N PHE A 251 -25.90 7.12 14.42
CA PHE A 251 -25.74 6.24 15.58
C PHE A 251 -26.77 5.13 15.58
N HIS A 252 -26.36 3.94 16.02
CA HIS A 252 -27.28 2.83 16.22
C HIS A 252 -27.16 2.36 17.66
N GLU A 253 -28.30 2.04 18.29
CA GLU A 253 -28.28 1.23 19.51
C GLU A 253 -27.64 -0.12 19.17
N TYR A 254 -26.78 -0.61 20.07
CA TYR A 254 -26.07 -1.87 19.85
C TYR A 254 -27.05 -3.03 19.56
N GLU A 255 -28.18 -3.05 20.27
CA GLU A 255 -29.20 -4.09 20.13
C GLU A 255 -29.76 -4.19 18.71
N ASN A 256 -29.90 -3.05 18.01
CA ASN A 256 -30.39 -3.00 16.63
C ASN A 256 -29.34 -3.55 15.63
N SER A 257 -28.06 -3.55 15.99
CA SER A 257 -26.99 -4.09 15.15
C SER A 257 -26.87 -5.62 15.23
N GLY A 258 -27.60 -6.29 16.14
CA GLY A 258 -27.49 -7.72 16.41
C GLY A 258 -27.55 -8.64 15.18
N PRO A 259 -28.53 -8.50 14.26
CA PRO A 259 -28.61 -9.32 13.04
C PRO A 259 -27.40 -9.17 12.11
N ILE A 260 -26.94 -7.93 11.91
CA ILE A 260 -25.75 -7.62 11.10
C ILE A 260 -24.50 -8.23 11.72
N LEU A 261 -24.29 -8.02 13.02
CA LEU A 261 -23.14 -8.55 13.73
C LEU A 261 -23.10 -10.07 13.68
N LYS A 262 -24.26 -10.72 13.85
CA LYS A 262 -24.38 -12.17 13.68
C LYS A 262 -23.97 -12.61 12.28
N ALA A 263 -24.44 -11.96 11.22
CA ALA A 263 -24.09 -12.30 9.84
C ALA A 263 -22.57 -12.17 9.59
N ILE A 264 -21.94 -11.12 10.13
CA ILE A 264 -20.49 -10.89 10.03
C ILE A 264 -19.73 -12.00 10.77
N MET A 265 -20.14 -12.34 11.99
CA MET A 265 -19.50 -13.40 12.77
C MET A 265 -19.67 -14.78 12.11
N GLU A 266 -20.84 -15.07 11.55
CA GLU A 266 -21.08 -16.31 10.80
C GLU A 266 -20.17 -16.42 9.57
N LYS A 267 -19.97 -15.33 8.83
CA LYS A 267 -19.03 -15.30 7.70
C LYS A 267 -17.57 -15.42 8.12
N ALA A 268 -17.17 -14.79 9.22
CA ALA A 268 -15.84 -15.00 9.79
C ALA A 268 -15.62 -16.47 10.21
N ILE A 269 -16.63 -17.11 10.80
CA ILE A 269 -16.60 -18.53 11.15
C ILE A 269 -16.56 -19.42 9.90
N GLU A 270 -17.29 -19.07 8.84
CA GLU A 270 -17.23 -19.75 7.54
C GLU A 270 -15.80 -19.68 6.98
N CYS A 271 -15.14 -18.53 7.04
CA CYS A 271 -13.73 -18.38 6.66
C CYS A 271 -12.80 -19.31 7.44
N ILE A 272 -13.00 -19.40 8.76
CA ILE A 272 -12.19 -20.29 9.63
C ILE A 272 -12.39 -21.76 9.27
N LYS A 273 -13.60 -22.14 8.84
CA LYS A 273 -13.95 -23.53 8.51
C LYS A 273 -13.76 -23.87 7.04
N SER A 274 -13.52 -22.88 6.20
CA SER A 274 -13.42 -23.05 4.75
C SER A 274 -12.22 -23.95 4.39
N HIS A 275 -12.40 -24.78 3.37
CA HIS A 275 -11.30 -25.51 2.72
C HIS A 275 -10.76 -24.77 1.49
N ASP A 276 -11.33 -23.61 1.17
CA ASP A 276 -10.91 -22.76 0.07
C ASP A 276 -9.91 -21.72 0.56
N ASN A 277 -8.62 -21.99 0.29
CA ASN A 277 -7.51 -21.18 0.77
C ASN A 277 -7.39 -19.79 0.08
N LEU A 278 -8.21 -19.52 -0.94
CA LEU A 278 -8.25 -18.25 -1.67
C LEU A 278 -9.65 -17.60 -1.62
N CYS A 279 -10.43 -17.87 -0.57
CA CYS A 279 -11.82 -17.40 -0.48
C CYS A 279 -11.95 -15.87 -0.54
N LEU A 280 -11.08 -15.13 0.15
CA LEU A 280 -11.04 -13.66 0.12
C LEU A 280 -10.74 -13.14 -1.30
N GLN A 281 -9.72 -13.68 -1.95
CA GLN A 281 -9.30 -13.23 -3.27
C GLN A 281 -10.35 -13.58 -4.32
N ARG A 282 -11.03 -14.73 -4.18
CA ARG A 282 -12.13 -15.13 -5.06
C ARG A 282 -13.37 -14.26 -4.86
N GLU A 283 -13.71 -13.90 -3.63
CA GLU A 283 -14.78 -12.94 -3.33
C GLU A 283 -14.53 -11.61 -4.03
N ILE A 284 -13.36 -11.01 -3.78
CA ILE A 284 -12.98 -9.73 -4.39
C ILE A 284 -12.98 -9.82 -5.92
N ALA A 285 -12.38 -10.87 -6.47
CA ALA A 285 -12.33 -11.09 -7.91
C ALA A 285 -13.72 -11.20 -8.55
N THR A 286 -14.62 -11.95 -7.91
CA THR A 286 -16.00 -12.14 -8.37
C THR A 286 -16.78 -10.84 -8.31
N ASN A 287 -16.68 -10.10 -7.20
CA ASN A 287 -17.45 -8.87 -7.00
C ASN A 287 -17.02 -7.72 -7.90
N LEU A 288 -15.73 -7.65 -8.22
CA LEU A 288 -15.15 -6.61 -9.07
C LEU A 288 -15.05 -7.02 -10.55
N GLY A 289 -15.34 -8.29 -10.88
CA GLY A 289 -15.21 -8.82 -12.24
C GLY A 289 -13.76 -8.87 -12.74
N VAL A 290 -12.82 -9.21 -11.86
CA VAL A 290 -11.37 -9.26 -12.17
C VAL A 290 -10.80 -10.67 -12.01
N LYS A 291 -9.57 -10.90 -12.47
CA LYS A 291 -8.89 -12.20 -12.33
C LYS A 291 -8.46 -12.43 -10.88
N ILE A 292 -8.57 -13.67 -10.39
CA ILE A 292 -8.11 -14.03 -9.03
C ILE A 292 -6.60 -13.80 -8.88
N GLY A 293 -5.82 -14.15 -9.92
CA GLY A 293 -4.36 -13.95 -9.92
C GLY A 293 -3.98 -12.47 -9.77
N ALA A 294 -4.80 -11.54 -10.29
CA ALA A 294 -4.54 -10.10 -10.15
C ALA A 294 -4.70 -9.63 -8.71
N VAL A 295 -5.71 -10.14 -7.99
CA VAL A 295 -5.93 -9.83 -6.57
C VAL A 295 -4.80 -10.41 -5.71
N VAL A 296 -4.39 -11.65 -5.98
CA VAL A 296 -3.25 -12.31 -5.32
C VAL A 296 -1.96 -11.51 -5.51
N ALA A 297 -1.63 -11.13 -6.74
CA ALA A 297 -0.44 -10.35 -7.03
C ALA A 297 -0.50 -8.97 -6.36
N PHE A 298 -1.64 -8.28 -6.40
CA PHE A 298 -1.81 -6.98 -5.75
C PHE A 298 -1.62 -7.07 -4.22
N GLN A 299 -2.20 -8.08 -3.56
CA GLN A 299 -2.00 -8.33 -2.14
C GLN A 299 -0.53 -8.51 -1.79
N ASP A 300 0.20 -9.31 -2.57
CA ASP A 300 1.62 -9.55 -2.38
C ASP A 300 2.48 -8.28 -2.55
N MET A 301 2.12 -7.44 -3.51
CA MET A 301 2.78 -6.15 -3.75
C MET A 301 2.52 -5.18 -2.61
N LEU A 302 1.28 -5.10 -2.10
CA LEU A 302 0.96 -4.30 -0.92
C LEU A 302 1.74 -4.77 0.30
N TYR A 303 1.83 -6.08 0.53
CA TYR A 303 2.66 -6.61 1.62
C TYR A 303 4.15 -6.28 1.43
N THR A 304 4.66 -6.41 0.20
CA THR A 304 6.03 -6.02 -0.13
C THR A 304 6.28 -4.54 0.19
N LEU A 305 5.33 -3.65 -0.02
CA LEU A 305 5.53 -2.22 0.23
C LEU A 305 5.28 -1.85 1.69
N TYR A 306 4.24 -2.40 2.32
CA TYR A 306 3.70 -1.90 3.58
C TYR A 306 3.81 -2.87 4.76
N GLY A 307 4.16 -4.14 4.56
CA GLY A 307 4.19 -5.14 5.63
C GLY A 307 5.10 -4.80 6.81
N ALA A 308 6.29 -4.25 6.55
CA ALA A 308 7.22 -3.80 7.61
C ALA A 308 6.79 -2.48 8.27
N MET A 309 5.94 -1.67 7.62
CA MET A 309 5.34 -0.48 8.23
C MET A 309 4.16 -0.87 9.13
N TYR A 310 3.54 -2.02 8.86
CA TYR A 310 2.41 -2.57 9.63
C TYR A 310 2.71 -4.00 10.08
N PRO A 311 3.73 -4.22 10.94
CA PRO A 311 4.27 -5.55 11.25
C PRO A 311 3.26 -6.51 11.94
N TYR A 312 2.19 -5.97 12.52
CA TYR A 312 1.13 -6.71 13.20
C TYR A 312 -0.06 -7.05 12.30
N LEU A 313 -0.15 -6.44 11.11
CA LEU A 313 -1.23 -6.69 10.17
C LEU A 313 -0.87 -7.80 9.19
N LEU A 314 -1.86 -8.63 8.85
CA LEU A 314 -1.74 -9.65 7.81
C LEU A 314 -1.84 -9.00 6.43
N SER A 315 -1.28 -9.63 5.39
CA SER A 315 -1.35 -9.10 4.02
C SER A 315 -2.79 -9.01 3.51
N SER A 316 -3.66 -9.93 3.95
CA SER A 316 -5.10 -9.90 3.70
C SER A 316 -5.78 -8.64 4.27
N VAL A 317 -5.32 -8.14 5.43
CA VAL A 317 -5.83 -6.89 6.03
C VAL A 317 -5.33 -5.68 5.24
N LEU A 318 -4.06 -5.68 4.83
CA LEU A 318 -3.50 -4.62 3.98
C LEU A 318 -4.28 -4.48 2.66
N LEU A 319 -4.63 -5.62 2.04
CA LEU A 319 -5.47 -5.65 0.85
C LEU A 319 -6.85 -5.03 1.12
N ALA A 320 -7.53 -5.49 2.17
CA ALA A 320 -8.88 -5.04 2.51
C ALA A 320 -8.90 -3.52 2.79
N VAL A 321 -7.97 -3.01 3.60
CA VAL A 321 -7.86 -1.57 3.91
C VAL A 321 -7.54 -0.78 2.65
N ARG A 322 -6.61 -1.24 1.81
CA ARG A 322 -6.28 -0.55 0.56
C ARG A 322 -7.52 -0.41 -0.34
N LEU A 323 -8.27 -1.49 -0.54
CA LEU A 323 -9.50 -1.48 -1.34
C LEU A 323 -10.60 -0.61 -0.71
N PHE A 324 -10.69 -0.60 0.62
CA PHE A 324 -11.65 0.22 1.36
C PHE A 324 -11.44 1.72 1.11
N THR A 325 -10.18 2.16 0.99
CA THR A 325 -9.86 3.57 0.70
C THR A 325 -9.89 3.95 -0.78
N MET A 326 -10.08 2.99 -1.70
CA MET A 326 -10.09 3.25 -3.13
C MET A 326 -11.46 3.74 -3.61
N GLU A 327 -11.47 4.77 -4.45
CA GLU A 327 -12.67 5.12 -5.21
C GLU A 327 -12.85 4.15 -6.39
N PRO A 328 -14.04 4.08 -7.01
CA PRO A 328 -14.28 3.17 -8.13
C PRO A 328 -13.28 3.32 -9.28
N ILE A 329 -12.84 4.55 -9.52
CA ILE A 329 -11.87 4.83 -10.58
C ILE A 329 -10.48 4.31 -10.24
N ASP A 330 -10.12 4.21 -8.96
CA ASP A 330 -8.82 3.69 -8.54
C ASP A 330 -8.80 2.17 -8.66
N ILE A 331 -9.92 1.50 -8.36
CA ILE A 331 -10.11 0.06 -8.60
C ILE A 331 -9.98 -0.25 -10.10
N ALA A 332 -10.69 0.50 -10.95
CA ALA A 332 -10.64 0.36 -12.40
C ALA A 332 -9.20 0.46 -12.95
N ARG A 333 -8.43 1.42 -12.43
CA ARG A 333 -7.03 1.63 -12.83
C ARG A 333 -6.13 0.51 -12.34
N THR A 334 -6.33 0.04 -11.11
CA THR A 334 -5.52 -1.00 -10.50
C THR A 334 -5.65 -2.31 -11.29
N PHE A 335 -6.87 -2.71 -11.62
CA PHE A 335 -7.13 -4.01 -12.25
C PHE A 335 -7.40 -3.96 -13.76
N LEU A 336 -7.31 -2.78 -14.38
CA LEU A 336 -7.62 -2.56 -15.80
C LEU A 336 -9.04 -3.04 -16.19
N CYS A 337 -10.01 -2.78 -15.32
CA CYS A 337 -11.41 -3.18 -15.50
C CYS A 337 -12.34 -1.97 -15.65
N GLU A 338 -13.62 -2.22 -15.90
CA GLU A 338 -14.64 -1.16 -15.84
C GLU A 338 -14.80 -0.66 -14.40
N PRO A 339 -15.00 0.66 -14.20
CA PRO A 339 -15.19 1.19 -12.85
C PRO A 339 -16.47 0.63 -12.24
N PRO A 340 -16.41 0.08 -11.01
CA PRO A 340 -17.61 -0.32 -10.31
C PRO A 340 -18.53 0.89 -10.08
N GLN A 341 -19.81 0.62 -9.80
CA GLN A 341 -20.77 1.70 -9.58
C GLN A 341 -20.50 2.45 -8.27
N LEU A 342 -20.10 1.72 -7.24
CA LEU A 342 -19.81 2.21 -5.88
C LEU A 342 -18.43 1.74 -5.44
N SER A 343 -17.80 2.46 -4.52
CA SER A 343 -16.58 1.98 -3.87
C SER A 343 -16.90 0.83 -2.92
N VAL A 344 -15.89 0.03 -2.56
CA VAL A 344 -16.06 -1.05 -1.58
C VAL A 344 -16.57 -0.50 -0.25
N ALA A 345 -16.02 0.63 0.22
CA ALA A 345 -16.51 1.31 1.40
C ALA A 345 -17.97 1.74 1.27
N GLN A 346 -18.37 2.34 0.13
CA GLN A 346 -19.77 2.75 -0.09
C GLN A 346 -20.74 1.57 -0.11
N GLU A 347 -20.36 0.45 -0.71
CA GLU A 347 -21.19 -0.76 -0.69
C GLU A 347 -21.35 -1.27 0.74
N ILE A 348 -20.25 -1.44 1.48
CA ILE A 348 -20.27 -1.89 2.87
C ILE A 348 -21.09 -0.92 3.74
N TYR A 349 -20.82 0.38 3.66
CA TYR A 349 -21.59 1.40 4.38
C TYR A 349 -23.07 1.33 4.06
N SER A 350 -23.43 1.16 2.78
CA SER A 350 -24.83 1.03 2.39
C SER A 350 -25.47 -0.21 3.02
N CYS A 351 -24.77 -1.34 3.11
CA CYS A 351 -25.32 -2.55 3.72
C CYS A 351 -25.61 -2.38 5.21
N PHE A 352 -24.71 -1.73 5.97
CA PHE A 352 -24.98 -1.37 7.36
C PHE A 352 -26.15 -0.39 7.47
N ARG A 353 -26.23 0.57 6.54
CA ARG A 353 -27.23 1.63 6.52
C ARG A 353 -28.66 1.13 6.32
N ILE A 354 -28.87 0.12 5.48
CA ILE A 354 -30.22 -0.41 5.18
C ILE A 354 -30.47 -1.80 5.79
N GLU A 355 -29.58 -2.24 6.67
CA GLU A 355 -29.60 -3.58 7.28
C GLU A 355 -29.64 -4.73 6.26
N ASP A 356 -28.94 -4.56 5.13
CA ASP A 356 -28.90 -5.54 4.04
C ASP A 356 -27.86 -6.63 4.30
N ILE A 357 -28.34 -7.73 4.90
CA ILE A 357 -27.55 -8.92 5.21
C ILE A 357 -27.02 -9.60 3.93
N ASP A 358 -27.80 -9.63 2.84
CA ASP A 358 -27.37 -10.26 1.59
C ASP A 358 -26.23 -9.47 0.96
N GLY A 359 -26.30 -8.14 1.01
CA GLY A 359 -25.21 -7.25 0.62
C GLY A 359 -23.96 -7.42 1.48
N LEU A 360 -24.09 -7.63 2.79
CA LEU A 360 -22.95 -7.96 3.66
C LEU A 360 -22.30 -9.30 3.28
N HIS A 361 -23.11 -10.30 2.93
CA HIS A 361 -22.59 -11.59 2.49
C HIS A 361 -21.78 -11.52 1.21
N ARG A 362 -22.04 -10.54 0.35
CA ARG A 362 -21.23 -10.27 -0.84
C ARG A 362 -19.79 -9.91 -0.47
N TRP A 363 -19.56 -9.18 0.62
CA TRP A 363 -18.23 -8.74 1.10
C TRP A 363 -17.81 -9.43 2.40
N GLY A 364 -18.34 -10.61 2.69
CA GLY A 364 -18.20 -11.27 3.98
C GLY A 364 -16.75 -11.56 4.40
N TYR A 365 -15.92 -12.07 3.48
CA TYR A 365 -14.50 -12.32 3.74
C TYR A 365 -13.70 -11.02 3.86
N THR A 366 -14.02 -10.02 3.05
CA THR A 366 -13.40 -8.68 3.10
C THR A 366 -13.69 -8.00 4.44
N ILE A 367 -14.94 -8.02 4.89
CA ILE A 367 -15.36 -7.53 6.21
C ILE A 367 -14.68 -8.32 7.32
N ALA A 368 -14.60 -9.65 7.20
CA ALA A 368 -13.90 -10.49 8.16
C ALA A 368 -12.41 -10.12 8.27
N ALA A 369 -11.73 -9.81 7.16
CA ALA A 369 -10.36 -9.31 7.20
C ALA A 369 -10.27 -7.94 7.92
N LEU A 370 -11.24 -7.04 7.69
CA LEU A 370 -11.30 -5.75 8.39
C LEU A 370 -11.55 -5.88 9.90
N LEU A 371 -12.15 -6.97 10.39
CA LEU A 371 -12.24 -7.25 11.84
C LEU A 371 -10.87 -7.40 12.52
N LEU A 372 -9.77 -7.48 11.77
CA LEU A 372 -8.43 -7.65 12.32
C LEU A 372 -7.62 -6.35 12.35
N ILE A 373 -8.23 -5.19 12.10
CA ILE A 373 -7.54 -3.89 12.08
C ILE A 373 -7.18 -3.37 13.48
N THR A 374 -7.83 -3.86 14.54
CA THR A 374 -7.52 -3.41 15.91
C THR A 374 -6.10 -3.81 16.29
N ASP A 375 -5.40 -2.87 16.91
CA ASP A 375 -4.02 -3.07 17.33
C ASP A 375 -3.94 -4.24 18.29
N ASN A 376 -3.09 -5.20 17.94
CA ASN A 376 -2.92 -6.41 18.71
C ASN A 376 -1.81 -6.13 19.71
N ASN A 377 -2.15 -5.46 20.82
CA ASN A 377 -1.31 -5.20 22.00
C ASN A 377 -0.75 -6.48 22.66
N GLU A 378 -0.84 -7.67 22.05
CA GLU A 378 -0.23 -8.92 22.52
C GLU A 378 1.31 -8.83 22.64
N TYR A 379 1.95 -7.77 22.14
CA TYR A 379 3.39 -7.50 22.33
C TYR A 379 3.71 -6.25 23.18
N ILE A 380 2.69 -5.51 23.64
CA ILE A 380 2.88 -4.38 24.55
C ILE A 380 2.58 -4.88 25.96
N THR A 381 3.47 -5.75 26.46
CA THR A 381 3.49 -6.16 27.88
C THR A 381 4.55 -5.44 28.68
N ASP A 382 5.23 -4.44 28.11
CA ASP A 382 6.14 -3.58 28.87
C ASP A 382 5.46 -2.25 29.19
N ASN A 383 5.04 -2.13 30.44
CA ASN A 383 4.44 -0.95 31.09
C ASN A 383 5.38 0.28 31.18
N SER A 384 6.33 0.46 30.26
CA SER A 384 7.39 1.49 30.36
C SER A 384 7.59 2.36 29.12
N LEU A 385 6.73 2.25 28.11
CA LEU A 385 6.85 3.04 26.88
C LEU A 385 5.84 4.21 26.88
N GLU A 386 6.37 5.43 26.91
CA GLU A 386 5.60 6.66 26.70
C GLU A 386 5.21 6.76 25.21
N PHE A 387 3.98 6.37 24.87
CA PHE A 387 3.41 6.68 23.58
C PHE A 387 2.97 8.15 23.55
N PRO A 388 3.15 8.89 22.44
CA PRO A 388 2.50 10.18 22.26
C PRO A 388 0.99 9.98 22.37
N ASP A 389 0.32 10.94 23.01
CA ASP A 389 -1.13 10.91 23.12
C ASP A 389 -1.76 10.73 21.73
N PRO A 390 -2.75 9.83 21.58
CA PRO A 390 -3.41 9.63 20.29
C PRO A 390 -4.03 10.95 19.81
N PRO A 391 -4.02 11.23 18.50
CA PRO A 391 -4.58 12.47 17.98
C PRO A 391 -6.09 12.51 18.19
N VAL A 392 -6.62 13.74 18.30
CA VAL A 392 -8.06 13.97 18.20
C VAL A 392 -8.49 13.70 16.76
N LEU A 393 -9.53 12.88 16.59
CA LEU A 393 -10.02 12.45 15.28
C LEU A 393 -11.34 13.11 14.94
N TYR A 394 -11.52 13.44 13.66
CA TYR A 394 -12.70 14.12 13.14
C TYR A 394 -13.42 13.27 12.09
N PHE A 395 -14.74 13.28 12.13
CA PHE A 395 -15.61 12.63 11.14
C PHE A 395 -16.81 13.53 10.82
N GLY A 396 -17.13 13.70 9.54
CA GLY A 396 -18.16 14.63 9.08
C GLY A 396 -19.31 13.95 8.34
N LEU A 397 -20.54 14.28 8.72
CA LEU A 397 -21.77 13.88 8.03
C LEU A 397 -22.50 15.09 7.43
N LYS A 398 -23.18 14.87 6.31
CA LYS A 398 -24.09 15.83 5.68
C LYS A 398 -25.34 15.14 5.16
N GLU A 399 -26.37 15.93 4.84
CA GLU A 399 -27.62 15.45 4.25
C GLU A 399 -28.34 14.40 5.13
N LEU A 400 -28.20 14.51 6.46
CA LEU A 400 -28.88 13.67 7.43
C LEU A 400 -30.41 13.96 7.42
N PRO A 401 -31.26 12.93 7.59
CA PRO A 401 -32.68 13.12 7.82
C PRO A 401 -32.93 14.06 9.00
N GLN A 402 -33.97 14.91 8.89
CA GLN A 402 -34.25 15.93 9.91
C GLN A 402 -34.53 15.33 11.30
N GLU A 403 -35.15 14.15 11.35
CA GLU A 403 -35.40 13.43 12.60
C GLU A 403 -34.08 13.01 13.27
N GLU A 404 -33.14 12.45 12.51
CA GLU A 404 -31.82 12.07 13.02
C GLU A 404 -31.00 13.27 13.48
N LEU A 405 -30.98 14.34 12.67
CA LEU A 405 -30.29 15.57 13.04
C LEU A 405 -30.84 16.15 14.35
N ARG A 406 -32.17 16.07 14.54
CA ARG A 406 -32.82 16.50 15.77
C ARG A 406 -32.41 15.62 16.96
N LEU A 407 -32.39 14.30 16.79
CA LEU A 407 -31.94 13.36 17.83
C LEU A 407 -30.51 13.68 18.27
N ILE A 408 -29.59 13.90 17.32
CA ILE A 408 -28.20 14.26 17.62
C ILE A 408 -28.12 15.57 18.40
N ARG A 409 -28.89 16.59 18.02
CA ARG A 409 -28.93 17.90 18.70
C ARG A 409 -29.51 17.84 20.11
N GLU A 410 -30.35 16.85 20.39
CA GLU A 410 -31.01 16.62 21.68
C GLU A 410 -30.23 15.64 22.59
N MET A 411 -29.08 15.12 22.14
CA MET A 411 -28.26 14.19 22.95
C MET A 411 -27.73 14.86 24.22
N GLU A 412 -27.92 14.19 25.35
CA GLU A 412 -27.43 14.66 26.66
C GLU A 412 -25.96 14.29 26.88
N GLU A 413 -25.26 15.09 27.68
CA GLU A 413 -23.91 14.76 28.15
C GLU A 413 -23.94 13.42 28.93
N GLY A 414 -22.97 12.56 28.64
CA GLY A 414 -22.88 11.20 29.17
C GLY A 414 -23.72 10.16 28.42
N SER A 415 -24.55 10.56 27.46
CA SER A 415 -25.25 9.61 26.60
C SER A 415 -24.26 8.83 25.74
N SER A 416 -24.57 7.56 25.47
CA SER A 416 -23.67 6.66 24.77
C SER A 416 -24.11 6.45 23.33
N CYS A 417 -23.15 6.35 22.43
CA CYS A 417 -23.40 6.15 21.01
C CYS A 417 -22.38 5.21 20.37
N ILE A 418 -22.79 4.51 19.31
CA ILE A 418 -21.96 3.53 18.61
C ILE A 418 -21.98 3.80 17.11
N PHE A 419 -20.80 3.80 16.51
CA PHE A 419 -20.62 3.70 15.06
C PHE A 419 -20.63 2.22 14.67
N PRO A 420 -21.67 1.72 13.99
CA PRO A 420 -21.85 0.30 13.76
C PRO A 420 -20.87 -0.26 12.72
N CYS A 421 -20.27 0.58 11.87
CA CYS A 421 -19.40 0.20 10.76
C CYS A 421 -17.96 0.74 10.92
N PHE A 422 -17.02 0.19 10.15
CA PHE A 422 -15.65 0.70 10.07
C PHE A 422 -15.65 2.13 9.55
N THR A 423 -15.11 3.08 10.30
CA THR A 423 -15.26 4.51 9.97
C THR A 423 -13.91 5.14 9.72
N THR A 424 -13.72 5.80 8.57
CA THR A 424 -12.51 6.57 8.30
C THR A 424 -12.61 7.95 8.94
N ALA A 425 -11.74 8.24 9.91
CA ALA A 425 -11.64 9.52 10.59
C ALA A 425 -10.28 10.18 10.30
N ARG A 426 -10.12 11.47 10.63
CA ARG A 426 -8.92 12.24 10.27
C ARG A 426 -8.44 13.13 11.41
N PRO A 427 -7.13 13.27 11.63
CA PRO A 427 -6.60 14.21 12.61
C PRO A 427 -6.52 15.63 12.02
N ASP A 428 -6.23 16.60 12.89
CA ASP A 428 -5.80 17.97 12.52
C ASP A 428 -6.74 18.73 11.56
N VAL A 429 -8.06 18.57 11.73
CA VAL A 429 -9.03 19.36 10.96
C VAL A 429 -9.16 20.75 11.56
N SER A 430 -8.68 21.78 10.85
CA SER A 430 -8.85 23.19 11.22
C SER A 430 -10.29 23.66 10.96
N TRP A 431 -11.27 22.96 11.56
CA TRP A 431 -12.67 23.18 11.25
C TRP A 431 -13.14 24.57 11.68
N GLU A 432 -12.52 25.21 12.68
CA GLU A 432 -12.82 26.57 13.13
C GLU A 432 -12.49 27.67 12.12
N ASP A 433 -11.61 27.41 11.14
CA ASP A 433 -11.22 28.37 10.10
C ASP A 433 -12.25 28.37 8.95
N GLU A 434 -13.06 29.42 8.86
CA GLU A 434 -14.12 29.55 7.83
C GLU A 434 -13.59 29.65 6.40
N GLU A 435 -12.40 30.24 6.21
CA GLU A 435 -11.82 30.38 4.87
C GLU A 435 -11.21 29.06 4.39
N ALA A 436 -10.69 28.26 5.33
CA ALA A 436 -10.08 26.97 5.04
C ALA A 436 -11.08 25.80 5.02
N PHE A 437 -12.23 25.90 5.70
CA PHE A 437 -13.14 24.79 5.94
C PHE A 437 -14.60 25.08 5.57
N ALA A 438 -15.00 24.65 4.36
CA ALA A 438 -16.37 24.78 3.89
C ALA A 438 -17.31 23.76 4.54
N VAL A 439 -18.32 24.26 5.25
CA VAL A 439 -19.32 23.46 5.97
C VAL A 439 -20.63 23.39 5.16
N PRO A 440 -21.15 22.19 4.84
CA PRO A 440 -22.46 22.03 4.22
C PRO A 440 -23.61 22.42 5.17
N ASP A 441 -24.76 22.78 4.60
CA ASP A 441 -25.96 23.09 5.38
C ASP A 441 -26.38 21.92 6.27
N ASN A 442 -26.61 22.22 7.55
CA ASN A 442 -27.04 21.26 8.58
C ASN A 442 -26.11 20.04 8.72
N ALA A 443 -24.81 20.23 8.49
CA ALA A 443 -23.83 19.18 8.68
C ALA A 443 -23.66 18.82 10.17
N VAL A 444 -23.09 17.64 10.42
CA VAL A 444 -22.71 17.17 11.75
C VAL A 444 -21.22 16.83 11.74
N LEU A 445 -20.45 17.45 12.62
CA LEU A 445 -19.03 17.18 12.82
C LEU A 445 -18.84 16.48 14.17
N PHE A 446 -18.20 15.32 14.14
CA PHE A 446 -17.78 14.59 15.34
C PHE A 446 -16.31 14.84 15.61
N GLU A 447 -15.99 15.28 16.82
CA GLU A 447 -14.64 15.39 17.40
C GLU A 447 -14.47 14.27 18.43
N MET A 448 -13.52 13.37 18.21
CA MET A 448 -13.35 12.14 18.98
C MET A 448 -12.02 12.15 19.72
N HIS A 449 -12.08 12.04 21.04
CA HIS A 449 -10.91 12.03 21.93
C HIS A 449 -10.56 10.62 22.40
N ASN A 450 -9.29 10.45 22.78
CA ASN A 450 -8.75 9.25 23.44
C ASN A 450 -9.02 7.94 22.67
N VAL A 451 -9.02 8.00 21.34
CA VAL A 451 -9.26 6.85 20.47
C VAL A 451 -8.01 5.96 20.45
N SER A 452 -8.01 4.90 21.25
CA SER A 452 -6.85 4.01 21.40
C SER A 452 -6.85 2.76 20.49
N GLU A 453 -7.98 2.41 19.88
CA GLU A 453 -8.16 1.15 19.14
C GLU A 453 -8.30 1.35 17.62
N ALA A 454 -8.07 2.56 17.15
CA ALA A 454 -8.08 2.91 15.73
C ALA A 454 -6.72 2.65 15.08
N LEU A 455 -6.73 2.38 13.77
CA LEU A 455 -5.52 2.14 13.00
C LEU A 455 -5.15 3.38 12.17
N GLU A 456 -3.95 3.92 12.35
CA GLU A 456 -3.40 4.94 11.45
C GLU A 456 -3.07 4.32 10.08
N ILE A 457 -3.85 4.62 9.04
CA ILE A 457 -3.74 3.98 7.72
C ILE A 457 -3.11 4.88 6.66
N CYS A 458 -2.54 6.03 7.03
CA CYS A 458 -2.05 7.02 6.08
C CYS A 458 -0.97 6.50 5.11
N ASP A 459 -0.06 5.62 5.55
CA ASP A 459 0.93 5.03 4.65
C ASP A 459 0.26 4.12 3.60
N LEU A 460 -0.83 3.44 3.95
CA LEU A 460 -1.54 2.45 3.12
C LEU A 460 -2.69 3.05 2.29
N SER A 461 -3.29 4.14 2.75
CA SER A 461 -4.47 4.76 2.13
C SER A 461 -4.18 5.26 0.71
N MET A 462 -5.21 5.29 -0.13
CA MET A 462 -5.17 6.01 -1.40
C MET A 462 -4.97 7.53 -1.21
N TYR A 463 -5.29 8.05 -0.01
CA TYR A 463 -5.23 9.47 0.36
C TYR A 463 -4.27 9.71 1.53
N PRO A 464 -2.96 9.48 1.35
CA PRO A 464 -2.01 9.47 2.46
C PRO A 464 -1.86 10.82 3.18
N TYR A 465 -2.05 11.93 2.48
CA TYR A 465 -1.93 13.28 3.05
C TYR A 465 -3.14 13.72 3.88
N ASP A 466 -4.23 12.96 3.82
CA ASP A 466 -5.38 13.16 4.70
C ASP A 466 -5.17 12.53 6.09
N ALA A 467 -4.01 11.87 6.29
CA ALA A 467 -3.62 11.24 7.55
C ALA A 467 -4.70 10.33 8.14
N GLU A 468 -5.42 9.59 7.30
CA GLU A 468 -6.62 8.85 7.69
C GLU A 468 -6.35 7.79 8.76
N TRP A 469 -7.32 7.67 9.67
CA TRP A 469 -7.43 6.64 10.68
C TRP A 469 -8.67 5.80 10.42
N LEU A 470 -8.57 4.49 10.63
CA LEU A 470 -9.70 3.57 10.48
C LEU A 470 -10.19 3.11 11.86
N LEU A 471 -11.42 3.50 12.19
CA LEU A 471 -12.12 3.06 13.38
C LEU A 471 -12.64 1.62 13.19
N PRO A 472 -12.51 0.74 14.20
CA PRO A 472 -13.01 -0.63 14.17
C PRO A 472 -14.54 -0.72 14.27
N LEU A 473 -15.05 -1.92 13.98
CA LEU A 473 -16.47 -2.26 14.06
C LEU A 473 -17.03 -2.01 15.47
N CYS A 474 -18.20 -1.37 15.55
CA CYS A 474 -18.85 -0.95 16.79
C CYS A 474 -17.94 -0.09 17.68
N SER A 475 -17.28 0.91 17.10
CA SER A 475 -16.57 1.92 17.89
C SER A 475 -17.58 2.70 18.73
N SER A 476 -17.36 2.71 20.04
CA SER A 476 -18.31 3.21 21.02
C SER A 476 -17.78 4.44 21.74
N PHE A 477 -18.67 5.36 22.06
CA PHE A 477 -18.34 6.68 22.59
C PHE A 477 -19.38 7.14 23.61
N SER A 478 -18.97 8.00 24.54
CA SER A 478 -19.88 8.85 25.30
C SER A 478 -19.85 10.28 24.75
N VAL A 479 -21.01 10.92 24.76
CA VAL A 479 -21.15 12.32 24.37
C VAL A 479 -20.65 13.20 25.50
N VAL A 480 -19.65 14.02 25.20
CA VAL A 480 -19.12 15.03 26.13
C VAL A 480 -19.89 16.34 25.96
N SER A 481 -20.13 16.76 24.72
CA SER A 481 -20.95 17.96 24.48
C SER A 481 -21.53 17.98 23.07
N VAL A 482 -22.67 18.65 22.93
CA VAL A 482 -23.28 18.98 21.64
C VAL A 482 -23.47 20.49 21.56
N LYS A 483 -22.98 21.11 20.49
CA LYS A 483 -23.13 22.54 20.22
C LYS A 483 -23.60 22.78 18.80
N VAL A 484 -24.53 23.72 18.62
CA VAL A 484 -25.01 24.12 17.29
C VAL A 484 -24.51 25.53 16.98
N TYR A 485 -23.89 25.68 15.80
CA TYR A 485 -23.34 26.95 15.32
C TYR A 485 -24.21 27.46 14.16
N ASP A 486 -25.17 28.33 14.50
CA ASP A 486 -26.10 28.92 13.52
C ASP A 486 -25.38 29.81 12.49
N ASP A 487 -24.28 30.44 12.89
CA ASP A 487 -23.41 31.26 12.05
C ASP A 487 -22.60 30.44 11.03
N ARG A 488 -22.53 29.11 11.19
CA ARG A 488 -21.78 28.20 10.33
C ARG A 488 -22.66 27.18 9.63
N ASN A 489 -23.65 27.68 8.89
CA ASN A 489 -24.64 26.87 8.16
C ASN A 489 -25.36 25.84 9.06
N SER A 490 -25.63 26.24 10.31
CA SER A 490 -26.28 25.40 11.33
C SER A 490 -25.53 24.09 11.64
N LEU A 491 -24.19 24.16 11.64
CA LEU A 491 -23.31 23.05 11.97
C LEU A 491 -23.61 22.52 13.37
N THR A 492 -23.83 21.21 13.48
CA THR A 492 -23.89 20.52 14.77
C THR A 492 -22.52 19.93 15.07
N HIS A 493 -21.86 20.40 16.13
CA HIS A 493 -20.59 19.88 16.59
C HIS A 493 -20.81 18.98 17.81
N VAL A 494 -20.32 17.75 17.73
CA VAL A 494 -20.48 16.72 18.76
C VAL A 494 -19.10 16.26 19.22
N VAL A 495 -18.81 16.47 20.50
CA VAL A 495 -17.57 16.02 21.13
C VAL A 495 -17.81 14.68 21.79
N LEU A 496 -16.96 13.70 21.48
CA LEU A 496 -17.08 12.29 21.85
C LEU A 496 -15.84 11.81 22.59
N GLU A 497 -16.03 11.00 23.62
CA GLU A 497 -14.98 10.32 24.38
C GLU A 497 -15.05 8.81 24.11
N SER A 498 -13.94 8.20 23.67
CA SER A 498 -13.91 6.80 23.25
C SER A 498 -14.01 5.80 24.42
N HIS A 499 -14.88 4.79 24.27
CA HIS A 499 -14.99 3.63 25.16
C HIS A 499 -14.42 2.32 24.55
N GLY A 500 -13.86 2.38 23.33
CA GLY A 500 -13.33 1.21 22.61
C GLY A 500 -14.35 0.56 21.67
N CYS A 501 -14.12 -0.70 21.29
CA CYS A 501 -14.90 -1.39 20.26
C CYS A 501 -15.24 -2.86 20.57
N LEU A 502 -15.94 -3.54 19.66
CA LEU A 502 -16.48 -4.91 19.85
C LEU A 502 -15.41 -5.97 20.17
N HIS A 503 -14.27 -5.92 19.50
CA HIS A 503 -13.19 -6.89 19.66
C HIS A 503 -11.92 -6.29 20.29
N GLY A 504 -12.05 -5.05 20.77
CA GLY A 504 -11.02 -4.28 21.43
C GLY A 504 -10.59 -4.82 22.78
N SER A 505 -9.44 -4.33 23.26
CA SER A 505 -8.91 -4.62 24.59
C SER A 505 -9.51 -3.74 25.69
N ALA A 506 -10.05 -2.57 25.33
CA ALA A 506 -10.63 -1.61 26.27
C ALA A 506 -11.91 -2.15 26.94
N PRO A 507 -12.12 -1.87 28.25
CA PRO A 507 -13.39 -2.14 28.91
C PRO A 507 -14.47 -1.25 28.31
N ASN A 508 -15.66 -1.82 28.10
CA ASN A 508 -16.75 -1.13 27.40
C ASN A 508 -18.11 -1.68 27.86
N ASP A 509 -18.78 -0.98 28.77
CA ASP A 509 -20.03 -1.47 29.35
C ASP A 509 -21.22 -1.40 28.38
N LEU A 510 -21.05 -0.80 27.20
CA LEU A 510 -22.08 -0.65 26.17
C LEU A 510 -22.26 -1.88 25.30
N ILE A 511 -21.26 -2.77 25.28
CA ILE A 511 -21.28 -4.00 24.47
C ILE A 511 -21.31 -5.18 25.43
N PRO A 512 -22.29 -6.11 25.30
CA PRO A 512 -22.36 -7.30 26.14
C PRO A 512 -21.04 -8.09 26.18
N GLU A 513 -20.60 -8.47 27.38
CA GLU A 513 -19.34 -9.22 27.56
C GLU A 513 -19.33 -10.57 26.85
N GLU A 514 -20.50 -11.18 26.63
CA GLU A 514 -20.62 -12.42 25.87
C GLU A 514 -20.25 -12.22 24.39
N ASP A 515 -20.75 -11.14 23.78
CA ASP A 515 -20.48 -10.81 22.38
C ASP A 515 -19.01 -10.46 22.16
N LYS A 516 -18.42 -9.68 23.08
CA LYS A 516 -16.97 -9.39 23.05
C LYS A 516 -16.15 -10.67 23.12
N LYS A 517 -16.51 -11.61 23.99
CA LYS A 517 -15.80 -12.90 24.11
C LYS A 517 -15.89 -13.69 22.82
N VAL A 518 -17.07 -13.76 22.20
CA VAL A 518 -17.25 -14.42 20.90
C VAL A 518 -16.39 -13.74 19.84
N ALA A 519 -16.48 -12.41 19.69
CA ALA A 519 -15.74 -11.64 18.71
C ALA A 519 -14.21 -11.80 18.88
N LYS A 520 -13.70 -11.79 20.12
CA LYS A 520 -12.28 -12.05 20.42
C LYS A 520 -11.84 -13.46 20.03
N VAL A 521 -12.65 -14.48 20.33
CA VAL A 521 -12.34 -15.87 19.97
C VAL A 521 -12.35 -16.07 18.45
N VAL A 522 -13.35 -15.49 17.76
CA VAL A 522 -13.46 -15.53 16.30
C VAL A 522 -12.27 -14.81 15.67
N SER A 523 -11.97 -13.58 16.08
CA SER A 523 -10.85 -12.79 15.55
C SER A 523 -9.51 -13.51 15.74
N LYS A 524 -9.27 -14.11 16.92
CA LYS A 524 -8.06 -14.90 17.18
C LYS A 524 -7.94 -16.11 16.25
N LYS A 525 -9.02 -16.86 16.04
CA LYS A 525 -9.03 -18.01 15.13
C LYS A 525 -8.89 -17.59 13.67
N LEU A 526 -9.57 -16.51 13.28
CA LEU A 526 -9.51 -15.94 11.94
C LEU A 526 -8.09 -15.48 11.59
N ARG A 527 -7.42 -14.80 12.52
CA ARG A 527 -6.01 -14.39 12.35
C ARG A 527 -5.08 -15.58 12.11
N LEU A 528 -5.27 -16.68 12.83
CA LEU A 528 -4.49 -17.91 12.62
C LEU A 528 -4.75 -18.51 11.25
N GLU A 529 -5.99 -18.49 10.77
CA GLU A 529 -6.34 -19.08 9.47
C GLU A 529 -5.87 -18.20 8.30
N LEU A 530 -6.11 -16.89 8.35
CA LEU A 530 -5.63 -15.95 7.35
C LEU A 530 -4.09 -15.93 7.27
N LYS A 531 -3.39 -16.14 8.38
CA LYS A 531 -1.92 -16.29 8.36
C LYS A 531 -1.46 -17.51 7.56
N LYS A 532 -2.22 -18.61 7.56
CA LYS A 532 -1.93 -19.78 6.70
C LYS A 532 -2.26 -19.49 5.24
N MET A 533 -3.37 -18.79 4.97
CA MET A 533 -3.75 -18.40 3.61
C MET A 533 -2.73 -17.45 2.98
N ASP A 534 -2.22 -16.48 3.73
CA ASP A 534 -1.17 -15.55 3.31
C ASP A 534 0.09 -16.28 2.81
N TYR A 535 0.44 -17.43 3.43
CA TYR A 535 1.53 -18.28 2.95
C TYR A 535 1.24 -18.81 1.54
N LEU A 536 0.05 -19.36 1.30
CA LEU A 536 -0.34 -19.87 -0.02
C LEU A 536 -0.36 -18.75 -1.08
N VAL A 537 -1.00 -17.61 -0.76
CA VAL A 537 -1.07 -16.42 -1.62
C VAL A 537 0.32 -16.02 -2.10
N ARG A 538 1.32 -16.07 -1.21
CA ARG A 538 2.70 -15.76 -1.57
C ARG A 538 3.30 -16.73 -2.58
N TYR A 539 3.07 -18.04 -2.45
CA TYR A 539 3.57 -19.00 -3.43
C TYR A 539 2.89 -18.85 -4.78
N VAL A 540 1.58 -18.58 -4.80
CA VAL A 540 0.85 -18.25 -6.03
C VAL A 540 1.43 -16.99 -6.68
N ALA A 541 1.69 -15.92 -5.91
CA ALA A 541 2.33 -14.71 -6.43
C ALA A 541 3.74 -14.97 -6.98
N ASN A 542 4.58 -15.72 -6.25
CA ASN A 542 5.92 -16.13 -6.70
C ASN A 542 5.87 -16.94 -8.00
N HIS A 543 4.93 -17.87 -8.12
CA HIS A 543 4.67 -18.59 -9.35
C HIS A 543 4.32 -17.59 -10.46
N THR A 544 3.38 -16.67 -10.23
CA THR A 544 3.01 -15.64 -11.21
C THR A 544 4.21 -14.85 -11.72
N TYR A 545 5.07 -14.34 -10.81
CA TYR A 545 6.26 -13.60 -11.20
C TYR A 545 7.20 -14.44 -12.08
N LEU A 546 7.47 -15.69 -11.69
CA LEU A 546 8.35 -16.58 -12.45
C LEU A 546 7.76 -17.02 -13.78
N ASN A 547 6.45 -17.29 -13.84
CA ASN A 547 5.78 -17.69 -15.07
C ASN A 547 5.79 -16.54 -16.10
N VAL A 548 5.55 -15.31 -15.66
CA VAL A 548 5.69 -14.13 -16.52
C VAL A 548 7.10 -14.03 -17.10
N ARG A 549 8.15 -14.24 -16.27
CA ARG A 549 9.55 -14.25 -16.72
C ARG A 549 9.89 -15.44 -17.62
N LEU A 550 9.36 -16.63 -17.34
CA LEU A 550 9.48 -17.80 -18.20
C LEU A 550 8.88 -17.51 -19.58
N ASN A 551 7.72 -16.90 -19.64
CA ASN A 551 7.06 -16.53 -20.89
C ASN A 551 7.91 -15.54 -21.70
N GLU A 552 8.56 -14.55 -21.08
CA GLU A 552 9.53 -13.69 -21.77
C GLU A 552 10.69 -14.49 -22.38
N ARG A 553 11.21 -15.49 -21.67
CA ARG A 553 12.31 -16.34 -22.16
C ARG A 553 11.87 -17.26 -23.29
N LEU A 554 10.68 -17.83 -23.19
CA LEU A 554 10.08 -18.63 -24.27
C LEU A 554 9.94 -17.80 -25.55
N ARG A 555 9.68 -16.49 -25.47
CA ARG A 555 9.67 -15.62 -26.67
C ARG A 555 11.02 -15.51 -27.36
N LEU A 556 12.13 -15.74 -26.65
CA LEU A 556 13.49 -15.70 -27.21
C LEU A 556 13.92 -17.03 -27.84
N SER A 557 13.22 -18.13 -27.56
CA SER A 557 13.55 -19.45 -28.13
C SER A 557 13.01 -19.58 -29.56
N PRO A 558 13.82 -20.05 -30.54
CA PRO A 558 13.37 -20.20 -31.93
C PRO A 558 12.12 -21.06 -32.11
N GLN A 559 11.92 -22.08 -31.27
CA GLN A 559 10.79 -23.01 -31.36
C GLN A 559 9.45 -22.34 -31.06
N THR A 560 9.46 -21.35 -30.18
CA THR A 560 8.26 -20.64 -29.70
C THR A 560 8.19 -19.21 -30.23
N LEU A 561 9.26 -18.67 -30.80
CA LEU A 561 9.34 -17.30 -31.33
C LEU A 561 8.25 -17.03 -32.38
N VAL A 562 8.03 -17.93 -33.34
CA VAL A 562 7.00 -17.73 -34.38
C VAL A 562 5.60 -17.70 -33.78
N ARG A 563 5.33 -18.58 -32.80
CA ARG A 563 4.06 -18.61 -32.06
C ARG A 563 3.90 -17.35 -31.21
N ALA A 564 4.95 -16.91 -30.53
CA ALA A 564 4.96 -15.69 -29.75
C ALA A 564 4.73 -14.45 -30.63
N GLN A 565 5.43 -14.33 -31.76
CA GLN A 565 5.23 -13.27 -32.74
C GLN A 565 3.84 -13.30 -33.34
N TYR A 566 3.28 -14.49 -33.61
CA TYR A 566 1.90 -14.63 -34.07
C TYR A 566 0.89 -14.24 -32.98
N VAL A 567 1.11 -14.63 -31.73
CA VAL A 567 0.24 -14.29 -30.60
C VAL A 567 0.34 -12.81 -30.27
N ASP A 568 1.52 -12.21 -30.31
CA ASP A 568 1.74 -10.77 -30.17
C ASP A 568 1.10 -10.03 -31.34
N HIS A 569 1.27 -10.50 -32.58
CA HIS A 569 0.60 -9.92 -33.75
C HIS A 569 -0.91 -10.13 -33.71
N TYR A 570 -1.40 -11.23 -33.18
CA TYR A 570 -2.82 -11.52 -33.00
C TYR A 570 -3.40 -10.68 -31.86
N PHE A 571 -2.71 -10.50 -30.75
CA PHE A 571 -3.11 -9.60 -29.66
C PHE A 571 -2.90 -8.14 -30.03
N GLU A 572 -1.95 -7.82 -30.90
CA GLU A 572 -1.77 -6.49 -31.45
C GLU A 572 -2.86 -6.22 -32.48
N ILE A 573 -3.17 -7.13 -33.40
CA ILE A 573 -4.32 -7.05 -34.31
C ILE A 573 -5.61 -7.10 -33.53
N LYS A 574 -5.74 -7.89 -32.46
CA LYS A 574 -6.93 -7.93 -31.61
C LYS A 574 -7.00 -6.64 -30.80
N ARG A 575 -5.93 -6.15 -30.19
CA ARG A 575 -5.88 -4.81 -29.57
C ARG A 575 -6.15 -3.72 -30.60
N HIS A 576 -5.72 -3.83 -31.85
CA HIS A 576 -5.95 -2.82 -32.88
C HIS A 576 -7.35 -2.95 -33.49
N SER A 577 -7.88 -4.16 -33.69
CA SER A 577 -9.21 -4.45 -34.27
C SER A 577 -10.32 -4.34 -33.23
N GLN A 578 -10.02 -4.60 -31.96
CA GLN A 578 -10.84 -4.39 -30.76
C GLN A 578 -10.59 -2.98 -30.19
N ALA A 579 -9.48 -2.29 -30.42
CA ALA A 579 -9.40 -0.82 -30.26
C ALA A 579 -10.08 -0.09 -31.42
N LEU A 580 -10.13 -0.68 -32.62
CA LEU A 580 -10.96 -0.21 -33.74
C LEU A 580 -12.44 -0.57 -33.54
N ARG A 581 -12.81 -1.43 -32.58
CA ARG A 581 -14.22 -1.84 -32.35
C ARG A 581 -14.82 -1.69 -30.94
N SER A 582 -14.07 -1.65 -29.84
CA SER A 582 -14.54 -1.34 -28.47
C SER A 582 -13.50 -1.67 -27.37
N SER A 583 -13.00 -0.62 -26.69
CA SER A 583 -12.56 -0.56 -25.28
C SER A 583 -11.62 0.64 -25.17
N ALA A 584 -10.29 0.56 -25.26
CA ALA A 584 -9.42 1.73 -25.02
C ALA A 584 -9.64 2.96 -25.94
N LEU A 585 -9.82 2.80 -27.26
CA LEU A 585 -10.14 3.94 -28.14
C LEU A 585 -11.59 4.42 -27.94
N SER A 586 -12.52 3.49 -27.74
CA SER A 586 -13.93 3.81 -27.45
C SER A 586 -14.10 4.46 -26.09
N GLN A 587 -13.31 4.07 -25.10
CA GLN A 587 -13.34 4.52 -23.71
C GLN A 587 -12.53 5.80 -23.58
N ALA A 588 -11.37 5.94 -24.20
CA ALA A 588 -10.68 7.23 -24.31
C ALA A 588 -11.54 8.24 -25.06
N LYS A 589 -12.19 7.83 -26.16
CA LYS A 589 -13.12 8.67 -26.90
C LYS A 589 -14.36 8.99 -26.06
N MET A 590 -15.06 7.99 -25.52
CA MET A 590 -16.22 8.21 -24.65
C MET A 590 -15.86 9.11 -23.48
N THR A 591 -14.81 8.80 -22.73
CA THR A 591 -14.45 9.54 -21.52
C THR A 591 -13.97 10.98 -21.78
N VAL A 592 -13.31 11.23 -22.91
CA VAL A 592 -12.94 12.60 -23.30
C VAL A 592 -14.12 13.34 -23.93
N GLU A 593 -15.01 12.65 -24.65
CA GLU A 593 -16.17 13.25 -25.33
C GLU A 593 -17.36 13.51 -24.39
N ASP A 594 -17.58 12.65 -23.39
CA ASP A 594 -18.56 12.83 -22.32
C ASP A 594 -18.07 13.77 -21.21
N GLY A 595 -16.81 14.24 -21.31
CA GLY A 595 -16.19 15.17 -20.37
C GLY A 595 -15.82 14.56 -19.02
N SER A 596 -15.95 13.25 -18.85
CA SER A 596 -15.53 12.55 -17.64
C SER A 596 -14.02 12.59 -17.44
N VAL A 597 -13.22 12.68 -18.51
CA VAL A 597 -11.77 12.87 -18.47
C VAL A 597 -11.36 14.16 -19.19
N ASN A 598 -10.66 15.04 -18.47
CA ASN A 598 -10.12 16.29 -19.01
C ASN A 598 -8.61 16.33 -18.81
N TRP A 599 -7.87 16.25 -19.91
CA TRP A 599 -6.43 16.51 -19.89
C TRP A 599 -6.16 18.00 -19.92
N GLN A 600 -5.27 18.45 -19.04
CA GLN A 600 -4.87 19.84 -18.96
C GLN A 600 -3.35 19.98 -19.03
N VAL A 601 -2.89 21.12 -19.52
CA VAL A 601 -1.48 21.52 -19.57
C VAL A 601 -1.31 22.75 -18.73
N CYS A 602 -0.23 22.77 -17.96
CA CYS A 602 0.16 23.92 -17.18
C CYS A 602 0.64 25.02 -18.12
N THR A 603 -0.02 26.17 -18.08
CA THR A 603 0.40 27.36 -18.82
C THR A 603 1.21 28.31 -17.95
N ASN A 604 0.91 28.38 -16.65
CA ASN A 604 1.75 29.06 -15.66
C ASN A 604 1.95 28.17 -14.44
N PRO A 605 3.20 27.86 -14.03
CA PRO A 605 3.46 27.10 -12.82
C PRO A 605 3.06 27.90 -11.57
N ALA A 606 2.88 27.23 -10.44
CA ALA A 606 2.60 27.89 -9.17
C ALA A 606 3.77 28.80 -8.77
N GLN A 607 3.48 29.99 -8.27
CA GLN A 607 4.48 30.98 -7.86
C GLN A 607 4.12 31.52 -6.48
N VAL A 608 5.09 31.63 -5.58
CA VAL A 608 4.93 32.41 -4.36
C VAL A 608 5.14 33.87 -4.73
N THR A 609 4.06 34.65 -4.62
CA THR A 609 4.07 36.08 -4.96
C THR A 609 4.61 36.95 -3.83
N ASP A 610 4.44 36.51 -2.57
CA ASP A 610 5.03 37.16 -1.39
C ASP A 610 5.61 36.12 -0.42
N PRO A 611 6.94 36.08 -0.22
CA PRO A 611 7.58 35.14 0.70
C PRO A 611 7.33 35.43 2.19
N VAL A 612 6.81 36.61 2.55
CA VAL A 612 6.52 37.01 3.94
C VAL A 612 5.09 36.65 4.34
N GLU A 613 4.13 36.82 3.43
CA GLU A 613 2.71 36.51 3.67
C GLU A 613 2.30 35.10 3.21
N GLY A 614 3.19 34.38 2.49
CA GLY A 614 2.93 32.99 2.07
C GLY A 614 1.88 32.86 0.96
N VAL A 615 1.50 33.95 0.29
CA VAL A 615 0.48 33.93 -0.76
C VAL A 615 1.01 33.18 -2.00
N VAL A 616 0.45 31.99 -2.22
CA VAL A 616 0.75 31.13 -3.38
C VAL A 616 -0.23 31.44 -4.50
N LYS A 617 0.27 31.95 -5.62
CA LYS A 617 -0.47 31.95 -6.88
C LYS A 617 -0.49 30.52 -7.42
N HIS A 618 -1.67 29.90 -7.43
CA HIS A 618 -1.85 28.55 -7.95
C HIS A 618 -1.43 28.42 -9.42
N ALA A 619 -1.00 27.22 -9.79
CA ALA A 619 -0.70 26.90 -11.18
C ALA A 619 -1.93 27.10 -12.07
N ALA A 620 -1.76 27.75 -13.21
CA ALA A 620 -2.79 27.91 -14.22
C ALA A 620 -2.77 26.69 -15.16
N TRP A 621 -3.94 26.08 -15.33
CA TRP A 621 -4.13 24.88 -16.12
C TRP A 621 -5.16 25.12 -17.22
N GLU A 622 -4.80 24.79 -18.44
CA GLU A 622 -5.69 24.90 -19.60
C GLU A 622 -5.98 23.52 -20.18
N SER A 623 -7.20 23.29 -20.62
CA SER A 623 -7.57 22.04 -21.28
C SER A 623 -6.75 21.83 -22.57
N MET A 624 -6.21 20.63 -22.70
CA MET A 624 -5.59 20.18 -23.94
C MET A 624 -6.60 20.26 -25.08
N PRO A 625 -6.17 20.67 -26.28
CA PRO A 625 -7.01 20.54 -27.46
C PRO A 625 -7.46 19.08 -27.62
N ARG A 626 -8.74 18.85 -27.93
CA ARG A 626 -9.39 17.53 -27.94
C ARG A 626 -8.59 16.45 -28.69
N LYS A 627 -7.98 16.80 -29.83
CA LYS A 627 -7.11 15.88 -30.59
C LYS A 627 -5.94 15.36 -29.75
N PHE A 628 -5.27 16.23 -28.98
CA PHE A 628 -4.16 15.85 -28.13
C PHE A 628 -4.62 15.24 -26.81
N ALA A 629 -5.77 15.66 -26.26
CA ALA A 629 -6.38 15.02 -25.10
C ALA A 629 -6.72 13.54 -25.39
N LEU A 630 -7.25 13.24 -26.58
CA LEU A 630 -7.50 11.87 -27.02
C LEU A 630 -6.22 11.05 -27.16
N LEU A 631 -5.16 11.63 -27.76
CA LEU A 631 -3.86 10.97 -27.87
C LEU A 631 -3.21 10.76 -26.50
N ALA A 632 -3.34 11.73 -25.60
CA ALA A 632 -2.86 11.64 -24.23
C ALA A 632 -3.59 10.52 -23.49
N GLU A 633 -4.92 10.46 -23.57
CA GLU A 633 -5.72 9.42 -22.92
C GLU A 633 -5.42 8.03 -23.49
N GLN A 634 -5.32 7.90 -24.81
CA GLN A 634 -4.96 6.63 -25.45
C GLN A 634 -3.55 6.17 -25.06
N SER A 635 -2.58 7.08 -25.04
CA SER A 635 -1.19 6.75 -24.67
C SER A 635 -1.08 6.44 -23.18
N PHE A 636 -1.86 7.15 -22.36
CA PHE A 636 -1.95 6.93 -20.93
C PHE A 636 -2.51 5.54 -20.63
N LEU A 637 -3.59 5.13 -21.29
CA LEU A 637 -4.19 3.80 -21.13
C LEU A 637 -3.34 2.67 -21.72
N SER A 638 -2.33 2.98 -22.54
CA SER A 638 -1.44 1.98 -23.18
C SER A 638 -0.01 1.98 -22.61
N ARG A 639 0.26 2.74 -21.55
CA ARG A 639 1.57 2.79 -20.88
C ARG A 639 1.90 1.48 -20.18
N THR A 640 3.19 1.15 -20.14
CA THR A 640 3.73 0.04 -19.35
C THR A 640 4.86 0.54 -18.45
N ARG A 641 5.40 -0.31 -17.56
CA ARG A 641 6.54 0.03 -16.68
C ARG A 641 7.76 0.51 -17.46
N VAL A 642 7.98 -0.04 -18.65
CA VAL A 642 9.12 0.24 -19.53
C VAL A 642 8.78 1.34 -20.55
N LYS A 643 7.54 1.37 -21.06
CA LYS A 643 7.10 2.34 -22.08
C LYS A 643 6.22 3.42 -21.46
N LYS A 644 6.87 4.49 -21.00
CA LYS A 644 6.22 5.68 -20.42
C LYS A 644 6.34 6.94 -21.30
N VAL A 645 7.08 6.86 -22.40
CA VAL A 645 7.26 7.96 -23.34
C VAL A 645 6.68 7.55 -24.70
N PHE A 646 5.83 8.40 -25.25
CA PHE A 646 5.14 8.21 -26.51
C PHE A 646 5.39 9.40 -27.41
N GLU A 647 5.80 9.14 -28.63
CA GLU A 647 5.94 10.15 -29.68
C GLU A 647 4.93 9.82 -30.76
N LEU A 648 3.87 10.64 -30.85
CA LEU A 648 2.72 10.38 -31.71
C LEU A 648 2.25 11.69 -32.34
N ASN A 649 2.07 11.72 -33.67
CA ASN A 649 1.44 12.84 -34.37
C ASN A 649 2.01 14.25 -34.00
N GLY A 650 3.31 14.35 -33.77
CA GLY A 650 3.99 15.60 -33.43
C GLY A 650 3.82 16.06 -31.97
N ILE A 651 3.31 15.20 -31.08
CA ILE A 651 3.36 15.40 -29.62
C ILE A 651 4.24 14.33 -28.98
N VAL A 652 5.10 14.73 -28.05
CA VAL A 652 5.83 13.84 -27.16
C VAL A 652 5.13 13.86 -25.81
N LEU A 653 4.64 12.71 -25.36
CA LEU A 653 3.99 12.53 -24.07
C LEU A 653 4.90 11.70 -23.18
N ASN A 654 5.31 12.25 -22.05
CA ASN A 654 6.16 11.60 -21.07
C ASN A 654 5.40 11.44 -19.75
N PHE A 655 4.86 10.26 -19.51
CA PHE A 655 4.12 9.91 -18.30
C PHE A 655 5.02 9.57 -17.10
N THR A 656 6.35 9.58 -17.26
CA THR A 656 7.26 9.45 -16.11
C THR A 656 7.24 10.72 -15.27
N ASN A 657 7.27 11.88 -15.94
CA ASN A 657 7.27 13.20 -15.30
C ASN A 657 5.95 13.95 -15.55
N TYR A 658 4.96 13.28 -16.16
CA TYR A 658 3.74 13.86 -16.71
C TYR A 658 4.00 15.20 -17.42
N THR A 659 4.76 15.14 -18.51
CA THR A 659 5.05 16.28 -19.38
C THR A 659 4.62 16.00 -20.82
N CYS A 660 4.19 17.05 -21.54
CA CYS A 660 3.93 17.00 -22.97
C CYS A 660 4.76 18.04 -23.72
N ASP A 661 5.25 17.70 -24.91
CA ASP A 661 5.88 18.66 -25.84
C ASP A 661 5.15 18.59 -27.19
N TYR A 662 4.61 19.73 -27.63
CA TYR A 662 3.95 19.89 -28.91
C TYR A 662 4.96 20.12 -30.05
N GLY A 663 5.95 19.23 -30.19
CA GLY A 663 6.86 19.21 -31.33
C GLY A 663 7.72 20.48 -31.45
N GLY A 664 8.30 20.96 -30.35
CA GLY A 664 9.33 22.02 -30.38
C GLY A 664 9.02 23.25 -29.54
N LYS A 665 7.98 23.22 -28.70
CA LYS A 665 7.65 24.31 -27.74
C LYS A 665 8.23 24.06 -26.34
N GLY A 666 8.96 22.96 -26.17
CA GLY A 666 9.52 22.53 -24.90
C GLY A 666 8.50 21.76 -24.05
N PRO A 667 8.97 20.92 -23.12
CA PRO A 667 8.11 20.10 -22.27
C PRO A 667 7.33 20.99 -21.30
N ARG A 668 6.00 20.81 -21.27
CA ARG A 668 5.08 21.44 -20.33
C ARG A 668 4.49 20.40 -19.40
N SER A 669 4.33 20.75 -18.13
CA SER A 669 3.61 19.90 -17.17
C SER A 669 2.18 19.64 -17.64
N MET A 670 1.74 18.40 -17.55
CA MET A 670 0.36 17.99 -17.88
C MET A 670 -0.29 17.31 -16.68
N ARG A 671 -1.62 17.39 -16.61
CA ARG A 671 -2.43 16.68 -15.63
C ARG A 671 -3.68 16.09 -16.25
N ARG A 672 -4.16 15.01 -15.65
CA ARG A 672 -5.38 14.29 -16.03
C ARG A 672 -6.43 14.49 -14.97
N ILE A 673 -7.57 15.05 -15.31
CA ILE A 673 -8.72 15.22 -14.41
C ILE A 673 -9.78 14.18 -14.75
N VAL A 674 -10.37 13.52 -13.75
CA VAL A 674 -11.53 12.63 -13.91
C VAL A 674 -12.68 13.14 -13.06
N LYS A 675 -13.86 13.38 -13.65
CA LYS A 675 -15.08 13.86 -12.94
C LYS A 675 -14.78 14.99 -11.94
N LYS A 676 -13.92 15.95 -12.35
CA LYS A 676 -13.43 17.12 -11.59
C LYS A 676 -12.27 16.87 -10.59
N ARG A 677 -11.83 15.64 -10.35
CA ARG A 677 -10.68 15.35 -9.48
C ARG A 677 -9.40 15.17 -10.30
N VAL A 678 -8.28 15.75 -9.83
CA VAL A 678 -6.97 15.49 -10.45
C VAL A 678 -6.57 14.04 -10.16
N SER A 679 -6.34 13.27 -11.21
CA SER A 679 -5.93 11.87 -11.12
C SER A 679 -4.42 11.68 -11.26
N HIS A 680 -3.78 12.46 -12.11
CA HIS A 680 -2.35 12.39 -12.37
C HIS A 680 -1.85 13.77 -12.76
N GLU A 681 -0.68 14.16 -12.32
CA GLU A 681 -0.12 15.48 -12.58
C GLU A 681 1.40 15.39 -12.58
N ALA A 682 2.06 16.31 -13.30
CA ALA A 682 3.49 16.51 -13.16
C ALA A 682 3.82 16.76 -11.69
N PRO A 683 4.87 16.13 -11.13
CA PRO A 683 5.27 16.45 -9.78
C PRO A 683 5.46 17.97 -9.67
N LEU A 684 4.73 18.57 -8.74
CA LEU A 684 4.88 19.98 -8.44
C LEU A 684 6.35 20.23 -8.07
N PRO A 685 6.97 21.34 -8.51
CA PRO A 685 8.28 21.71 -7.98
C PRO A 685 8.15 21.71 -6.46
N ALA A 686 8.98 20.89 -5.80
CA ALA A 686 8.86 20.65 -4.37
C ALA A 686 8.80 22.02 -3.65
N LEU A 687 7.87 22.22 -2.72
CA LEU A 687 7.78 23.45 -1.91
C LEU A 687 9.12 23.85 -1.29
N SER A 688 10.02 22.88 -1.05
CA SER A 688 11.39 23.10 -0.60
C SER A 688 12.32 23.84 -1.60
N GLU A 689 11.95 23.95 -2.87
CA GLU A 689 12.65 24.77 -3.87
C GLU A 689 12.08 26.19 -3.97
N ILE A 690 10.85 26.39 -3.48
CA ILE A 690 10.14 27.69 -3.49
C ILE A 690 10.42 28.46 -2.20
N ILE A 691 10.71 27.77 -1.09
CA ILE A 691 11.32 28.38 0.10
C ILE A 691 12.84 28.48 -0.13
N LYS A 692 13.26 29.51 -0.86
CA LYS A 692 14.66 29.93 -0.97
C LYS A 692 14.87 31.29 -0.36
#